data_AF-A0A1F6MS98-F1
#
_entry.id   AF-A0A1F6MS98-F1
#
_cell.length_a   1.000
_cell.length_b   1.000
_cell.length_c   1.000
_cell.angle_alpha   90.00
_cell.angle_beta   90.00
_cell.angle_gamma   90.00
#
_symmetry.space_group_name_H-M   'P 1'
#
loop_
_entity.id
_entity.type
_entity.pdbx_description
1 polymer ?
#
loop_
_entity_poly.entity_id
_entity_poly.type
_entity_poly.pdbx_seq_one_letter_code
_entity_poly.pdbx_strand_id
1 'polypeptide(L)'
;MRKPTCLAYFLIVLLLGLVLSPILVFAQQDFNANYLISDEELQNWQSLGRSEILSFLRDKDGYIAELKTADKDGVSKRVSDIIYNAGKEHKINPKYLLVKLQKEQSLVTDADPTQKQLDWATGYGVCDNCSMDDPSIQKHKGFGTQVDSAAGIIRWYYNNTALEQWVKKPNQLYIIDGQTIKPANQATAFLYTYTPHLQGNKNFWELWQNWFGQVWPDGSLIKSADDPSVYLIDKNKKRKISSMSALISRFNPKLILTVPASELNNYALGSPIDFPNYSILKQADNFYLLDYDALRPFASAELVKKIGYNPEEFIDVTEPDVKIFALGKIITDEAIDVSGKLVEVKETEGLFYLKNGVISPLLSPSVAETNFPDLQKEKISLTSLQKYQQGDLVKFKDGVLIGTKATAEVFVIENGKKRHIPSEMVFSRMGYDWNNVVWIDLLTATAHEDGPELELPARLTTENITAQTDTAPETDGVQSPIDKSKGMYAISEDKTVYIGDKFSTGVNTYLVAEYGTQKILAGKNIDAVRPAASFVKVLTAYMLMKGGLNLNQSTTFDSKKHSAAYNNFRAANGEKFLNKDLMYSLLTSSINTPARMLVSNIKEEASFIADMNAQAAEWGLGNTKFTDTYGYDLKNETTAKEYLTLYVNTEKNSDVRKFLGAKNYEYNELKDLDGKPKHYDEHSNYLVNKTGLPFTIISSKTGYLDEAGAGLSMLVERPSDKKRFIIITMGNPDYTHRFDEPERLAKWAIENF
;
A
#
# COMPACT_ATOMS: atom_id res chain seq x y z
N MET A 1 -18.48 27.70 63.84
CA MET A 1 -19.80 27.29 63.32
C MET A 1 -19.91 27.73 61.87
N ARG A 2 -20.32 26.78 61.00
CA ARG A 2 -20.93 26.90 59.66
C ARG A 2 -20.26 27.72 58.54
N LYS A 3 -20.19 27.04 57.39
CA LYS A 3 -19.82 27.43 56.02
C LYS A 3 -20.48 28.74 55.54
N PRO A 4 -20.04 29.24 54.38
CA PRO A 4 -20.95 29.12 53.24
C PRO A 4 -20.33 28.54 51.96
N THR A 5 -21.23 27.93 51.20
CA THR A 5 -21.13 27.29 49.89
C THR A 5 -21.37 28.27 48.74
N CYS A 6 -20.70 28.01 47.60
CA CYS A 6 -21.17 28.08 46.21
C CYS A 6 -22.19 29.18 45.81
N LEU A 7 -21.84 30.06 44.86
CA LEU A 7 -22.25 29.96 43.44
C LEU A 7 -21.78 31.19 42.63
N ALA A 8 -21.37 30.93 41.38
CA ALA A 8 -21.43 31.78 40.19
C ALA A 8 -20.59 33.07 40.12
N TYR A 9 -19.57 33.07 39.24
CA TYR A 9 -19.40 34.11 38.21
C TYR A 9 -18.71 33.49 36.98
N PHE A 10 -19.50 33.29 35.93
CA PHE A 10 -19.04 33.11 34.56
C PHE A 10 -18.55 34.50 34.08
N LEU A 11 -17.27 34.65 33.80
CA LEU A 11 -16.75 35.81 33.07
C LEU A 11 -16.06 35.32 31.80
N ILE A 12 -16.66 35.70 30.69
CA ILE A 12 -16.19 35.53 29.31
C ILE A 12 -14.94 36.39 29.13
N VAL A 13 -13.81 35.78 28.79
CA VAL A 13 -12.68 36.46 28.14
C VAL A 13 -12.42 35.75 26.83
N LEU A 14 -12.95 36.35 25.77
CA LEU A 14 -12.69 36.01 24.38
C LEU A 14 -11.35 36.67 24.02
N LEU A 15 -10.27 35.90 23.98
CA LEU A 15 -8.98 36.34 23.46
C LEU A 15 -8.69 35.53 22.21
N LEU A 16 -8.78 36.22 21.06
CA LEU A 16 -8.41 35.71 19.74
C LEU A 16 -6.97 35.19 19.75
N GLY A 17 -6.82 33.87 19.81
CA GLY A 17 -5.61 33.19 19.36
C GLY A 17 -5.73 32.92 17.86
N LEU A 18 -5.15 33.80 17.04
CA LEU A 18 -4.79 33.46 15.67
C LEU A 18 -3.69 32.38 15.75
N VAL A 19 -4.11 31.13 15.73
CA VAL A 19 -3.21 30.00 15.47
C VAL A 19 -2.84 30.08 14.00
N LEU A 20 -1.75 30.79 13.71
CA LEU A 20 -1.01 30.60 12.47
C LEU A 20 -0.39 29.21 12.56
N SER A 21 -1.10 28.21 12.03
CA SER A 21 -0.50 26.92 11.70
C SER A 21 0.74 27.20 10.84
N PRO A 22 1.92 26.67 11.16
CA PRO A 22 3.05 26.75 10.24
C PRO A 22 2.64 26.00 8.98
N ILE A 23 2.40 26.74 7.90
CA ILE A 23 2.29 26.16 6.57
C ILE A 23 3.64 25.51 6.31
N LEU A 24 3.67 24.19 6.23
CA LEU A 24 4.80 23.45 5.69
C LEU A 24 5.02 23.94 4.26
N VAL A 25 6.00 24.82 4.08
CA VAL A 25 6.45 25.24 2.75
C VAL A 25 7.32 24.10 2.23
N PHE A 26 6.72 23.20 1.46
CA PHE A 26 7.48 22.31 0.59
C PHE A 26 8.33 23.17 -0.34
N ALA A 27 9.62 22.87 -0.49
CA ALA A 27 10.44 23.48 -1.53
C ALA A 27 9.85 23.06 -2.88
N GLN A 28 9.10 23.97 -3.50
CA GLN A 28 8.43 23.78 -4.78
C GLN A 28 9.50 23.49 -5.83
N GLN A 29 9.38 22.35 -6.52
CA GLN A 29 10.20 22.05 -7.69
C GLN A 29 10.04 23.21 -8.70
N ASP A 30 11.10 23.61 -9.39
CA ASP A 30 10.98 24.65 -10.41
C ASP A 30 10.31 24.07 -11.65
N PHE A 31 9.24 24.74 -12.13
CA PHE A 31 8.51 24.34 -13.31
C PHE A 31 9.41 24.30 -14.55
N ASN A 32 9.56 23.11 -15.16
CA ASN A 32 10.31 22.94 -16.41
C ASN A 32 9.35 22.90 -17.61
N ALA A 33 9.25 24.01 -18.33
CA ALA A 33 8.38 24.11 -19.49
C ALA A 33 8.72 23.15 -20.64
N ASN A 34 9.94 22.60 -20.70
CA ASN A 34 10.38 21.66 -21.73
C ASN A 34 10.10 20.19 -21.37
N TYR A 35 9.75 19.90 -20.11
CA TYR A 35 9.49 18.54 -19.63
C TYR A 35 8.40 18.57 -18.56
N LEU A 36 7.18 18.11 -18.92
CA LEU A 36 6.03 18.12 -18.01
C LEU A 36 5.84 16.75 -17.33
N ILE A 37 5.77 15.69 -18.12
CA ILE A 37 5.71 14.28 -17.71
C ILE A 37 6.36 13.43 -18.80
N SER A 38 6.70 12.19 -18.49
CA SER A 38 7.24 11.21 -19.46
C SER A 38 6.16 10.54 -20.31
N ASP A 39 6.60 9.96 -21.44
CA ASP A 39 5.76 9.12 -22.30
C ASP A 39 5.29 7.83 -21.60
N GLU A 40 6.12 7.29 -20.71
CA GLU A 40 5.80 6.14 -19.89
C GLU A 40 4.70 6.49 -18.89
N GLU A 41 4.84 7.61 -18.17
CA GLU A 41 3.82 8.11 -17.26
C GLU A 41 2.50 8.35 -17.99
N LEU A 42 2.50 9.04 -19.13
CA LEU A 42 1.24 9.35 -19.83
C LEU A 42 0.53 8.10 -20.39
N GLN A 43 1.28 7.07 -20.78
CA GLN A 43 0.73 5.83 -21.36
C GLN A 43 0.48 4.72 -20.33
N ASN A 44 0.87 4.91 -19.06
CA ASN A 44 0.64 3.92 -18.01
C ASN A 44 -0.84 3.85 -17.59
N TRP A 45 -1.65 3.22 -18.44
CA TRP A 45 -3.07 3.00 -18.23
C TRP A 45 -3.40 2.05 -17.07
N GLN A 46 -2.40 1.32 -16.56
CA GLN A 46 -2.54 0.42 -15.43
C GLN A 46 -2.29 1.11 -14.09
N SER A 47 -1.77 2.35 -14.10
CA SER A 47 -1.32 3.07 -12.91
C SER A 47 -2.37 3.29 -11.81
N LEU A 48 -3.67 3.24 -12.15
CA LEU A 48 -4.76 3.19 -11.16
C LEU A 48 -5.85 2.21 -11.61
N GLY A 49 -6.25 1.33 -10.71
CA GLY A 49 -7.46 0.52 -10.77
C GLY A 49 -8.71 1.32 -10.36
N ARG A 50 -9.89 0.72 -10.58
CA ARG A 50 -11.20 1.34 -10.28
C ARG A 50 -11.34 1.77 -8.82
N SER A 51 -10.95 0.91 -7.88
CA SER A 51 -11.01 1.20 -6.44
C SER A 51 -10.04 2.31 -6.06
N GLU A 52 -8.83 2.34 -6.65
CA GLU A 52 -7.84 3.39 -6.37
C GLU A 52 -8.30 4.76 -6.89
N ILE A 53 -8.95 4.81 -8.06
CA ILE A 53 -9.57 6.05 -8.57
C ILE A 53 -10.71 6.49 -7.64
N LEU A 54 -11.55 5.56 -7.16
CA LEU A 54 -12.64 5.89 -6.24
C LEU A 54 -12.11 6.43 -4.90
N SER A 55 -11.10 5.78 -4.31
CA SER A 55 -10.47 6.26 -3.08
C SER A 55 -9.87 7.63 -3.27
N PHE A 56 -9.10 7.83 -4.35
CA PHE A 56 -8.53 9.15 -4.66
C PHE A 56 -9.59 10.24 -4.75
N LEU A 57 -10.73 9.98 -5.40
CA LEU A 57 -11.83 10.96 -5.49
C LEU A 57 -12.48 11.23 -4.12
N ARG A 58 -12.65 10.20 -3.28
CA ARG A 58 -13.19 10.34 -1.92
C ARG A 58 -12.27 11.15 -1.01
N ASP A 59 -10.96 10.96 -1.11
CA ASP A 59 -9.96 11.68 -0.31
C ASP A 59 -9.91 13.17 -0.66
N LYS A 60 -10.39 13.55 -1.85
CA LYS A 60 -10.54 14.95 -2.29
C LYS A 60 -11.87 15.58 -1.88
N ASP A 61 -12.77 14.81 -1.24
CA ASP A 61 -14.09 15.22 -0.77
C ASP A 61 -14.96 15.88 -1.87
N GLY A 62 -14.74 15.48 -3.13
CA GLY A 62 -15.42 16.04 -4.29
C GLY A 62 -16.71 15.29 -4.64
N TYR A 63 -17.69 16.02 -5.19
CA TYR A 63 -19.00 15.49 -5.59
C TYR A 63 -18.90 14.27 -6.51
N ILE A 64 -17.92 14.27 -7.42
CA ILE A 64 -17.80 13.22 -8.44
C ILE A 64 -17.38 11.85 -7.88
N ALA A 65 -16.93 11.78 -6.62
CA ALA A 65 -16.56 10.52 -5.97
C ALA A 65 -17.74 9.53 -5.89
N GLU A 66 -18.93 10.05 -5.58
CA GLU A 66 -20.15 9.24 -5.47
C GLU A 66 -21.05 9.31 -6.70
N LEU A 67 -20.71 10.16 -7.67
CA LEU A 67 -21.51 10.37 -8.87
C LEU A 67 -21.57 9.10 -9.75
N LYS A 68 -22.79 8.77 -10.18
CA LYS A 68 -23.06 7.90 -11.32
C LYS A 68 -23.63 8.72 -12.47
N THR A 69 -23.08 8.55 -13.65
CA THR A 69 -23.49 9.30 -14.86
C THR A 69 -23.28 8.45 -16.10
N ALA A 70 -23.80 8.90 -17.24
CA ALA A 70 -23.65 8.20 -18.50
C ALA A 70 -22.18 8.18 -18.97
N ASP A 71 -21.71 7.02 -19.40
CA ASP A 71 -20.47 6.88 -20.16
C ASP A 71 -20.65 7.30 -21.63
N LYS A 72 -19.61 7.14 -22.47
CA LYS A 72 -19.66 7.48 -23.90
C LYS A 72 -20.76 6.75 -24.69
N ASP A 73 -21.21 5.60 -24.20
CA ASP A 73 -22.23 4.75 -24.83
C ASP A 73 -23.62 4.97 -24.21
N GLY A 74 -23.75 5.95 -23.30
CA GLY A 74 -25.01 6.28 -22.63
C GLY A 74 -25.31 5.40 -21.40
N VAL A 75 -24.39 4.52 -20.99
CA VAL A 75 -24.60 3.58 -19.87
C VAL A 75 -24.24 4.26 -18.55
N SER A 76 -25.15 4.24 -17.58
CA SER A 76 -24.89 4.80 -16.25
C SER A 76 -23.82 3.98 -15.50
N LYS A 77 -22.71 4.62 -15.17
CA LYS A 77 -21.57 4.03 -14.43
C LYS A 77 -21.08 5.01 -13.36
N ARG A 78 -20.37 4.52 -12.34
CA ARG A 78 -19.62 5.42 -11.44
C ARG A 78 -18.55 6.16 -12.22
N VAL A 79 -18.25 7.40 -11.81
CA VAL A 79 -17.18 8.19 -12.41
C VAL A 79 -15.83 7.45 -12.37
N SER A 80 -15.52 6.75 -11.29
CA SER A 80 -14.30 5.94 -11.19
C SER A 80 -14.20 4.85 -12.27
N ASP A 81 -15.32 4.21 -12.61
CA ASP A 81 -15.39 3.22 -13.69
C ASP A 81 -15.22 3.86 -15.06
N ILE A 82 -15.82 5.04 -15.28
CA ILE A 82 -15.71 5.78 -16.54
C ILE A 82 -14.25 6.16 -16.81
N ILE A 83 -13.56 6.73 -15.80
CA ILE A 83 -12.14 7.11 -15.89
C ILE A 83 -11.27 5.88 -16.14
N TYR A 84 -11.49 4.78 -15.40
CA TYR A 84 -10.74 3.54 -15.58
C TYR A 84 -10.91 2.96 -16.99
N ASN A 85 -12.16 2.88 -17.49
CA ASN A 85 -12.44 2.29 -18.79
C ASN A 85 -11.84 3.13 -19.92
N ALA A 86 -11.98 4.46 -19.88
CA ALA A 86 -11.38 5.35 -20.86
C ALA A 86 -9.84 5.21 -20.88
N GLY A 87 -9.20 5.18 -19.71
CA GLY A 87 -7.76 4.96 -19.62
C GLY A 87 -7.33 3.61 -20.21
N LYS A 88 -8.03 2.54 -19.84
CA LYS A 88 -7.75 1.17 -20.32
C LYS A 88 -7.96 0.99 -21.83
N GLU A 89 -9.03 1.54 -22.36
CA GLU A 89 -9.40 1.45 -23.79
C GLU A 89 -8.38 2.17 -24.65
N HIS A 90 -8.07 3.42 -24.30
CA HIS A 90 -7.14 4.26 -25.06
C HIS A 90 -5.68 4.08 -24.66
N LYS A 91 -5.38 3.19 -23.71
CA LYS A 91 -4.02 2.99 -23.17
C LYS A 91 -3.41 4.30 -22.64
N ILE A 92 -4.20 5.12 -21.94
CA ILE A 92 -3.78 6.39 -21.33
C ILE A 92 -3.92 6.31 -19.81
N ASN A 93 -3.03 6.98 -19.10
CA ASN A 93 -2.98 7.00 -17.64
C ASN A 93 -4.24 7.65 -17.00
N PRO A 94 -4.97 6.95 -16.11
CA PRO A 94 -6.11 7.50 -15.37
C PRO A 94 -5.77 8.75 -14.53
N LYS A 95 -4.56 8.87 -13.99
CA LYS A 95 -4.09 10.07 -13.26
C LYS A 95 -4.09 11.30 -14.16
N TYR A 96 -3.71 11.15 -15.43
CA TYR A 96 -3.80 12.25 -16.39
C TYR A 96 -5.25 12.73 -16.55
N LEU A 97 -6.21 11.81 -16.61
CA LEU A 97 -7.64 12.15 -16.68
C LEU A 97 -8.12 12.85 -15.41
N LEU A 98 -7.65 12.43 -14.23
CA LEU A 98 -7.94 13.11 -12.96
C LEU A 98 -7.38 14.53 -12.94
N VAL A 99 -6.12 14.73 -13.33
CA VAL A 99 -5.53 16.08 -13.44
C VAL A 99 -6.30 16.92 -14.45
N LYS A 100 -6.74 16.34 -15.58
CA LYS A 100 -7.55 17.04 -16.58
C LYS A 100 -8.90 17.49 -16.03
N LEU A 101 -9.65 16.61 -15.36
CA LEU A 101 -10.93 16.95 -14.75
C LEU A 101 -10.80 18.12 -13.76
N GLN A 102 -9.71 18.14 -12.99
CA GLN A 102 -9.43 19.24 -12.08
C GLN A 102 -9.00 20.52 -12.79
N LYS A 103 -8.02 20.43 -13.68
CA LYS A 103 -7.45 21.59 -14.38
C LYS A 103 -8.52 22.32 -15.18
N GLU A 104 -9.44 21.59 -15.80
CA GLU A 104 -10.39 22.16 -16.75
C GLU A 104 -11.68 22.63 -16.09
N GLN A 105 -12.19 21.91 -15.09
CA GLN A 105 -13.50 22.21 -14.49
C GLN A 105 -13.52 22.10 -12.95
N SER A 106 -12.35 21.93 -12.31
CA SER A 106 -12.19 21.73 -10.84
C SER A 106 -12.96 20.55 -10.25
N LEU A 107 -13.39 19.61 -11.10
CA LEU A 107 -14.39 18.60 -10.74
C LEU A 107 -13.95 17.59 -9.68
N VAL A 108 -12.65 17.38 -9.48
CA VAL A 108 -12.15 16.40 -8.52
C VAL A 108 -12.31 16.88 -7.07
N THR A 109 -12.21 18.20 -6.84
CA THR A 109 -12.33 18.80 -5.49
C THR A 109 -13.60 19.61 -5.29
N ASP A 110 -14.41 19.80 -6.34
CA ASP A 110 -15.64 20.58 -6.27
C ASP A 110 -16.76 19.76 -5.61
N ALA A 111 -17.32 20.28 -4.52
CA ALA A 111 -18.40 19.64 -3.77
C ALA A 111 -19.79 19.91 -4.38
N ASP A 112 -19.94 20.91 -5.25
CA ASP A 112 -21.22 21.27 -5.88
C ASP A 112 -21.03 21.75 -7.34
N PRO A 113 -20.57 20.87 -8.24
CA PRO A 113 -20.29 21.24 -9.61
C PRO A 113 -21.59 21.46 -10.40
N THR A 114 -21.58 22.50 -11.23
CA THR A 114 -22.68 22.78 -12.16
C THR A 114 -22.81 21.69 -13.23
N GLN A 115 -24.01 21.49 -13.78
CA GLN A 115 -24.20 20.57 -14.91
C GLN A 115 -23.32 20.93 -16.12
N LYS A 116 -23.05 22.22 -16.33
CA LYS A 116 -22.13 22.69 -17.37
C LYS A 116 -20.72 22.14 -17.17
N GLN A 117 -20.21 22.13 -15.94
CA GLN A 117 -18.90 21.54 -15.63
C GLN A 117 -18.90 20.05 -15.96
N LEU A 118 -19.96 19.31 -15.61
CA LEU A 118 -20.07 17.88 -15.92
C LEU A 118 -20.20 17.61 -17.43
N ASP A 119 -20.93 18.45 -18.15
CA ASP A 119 -21.16 18.34 -19.60
C ASP A 119 -19.88 18.59 -20.42
N TRP A 120 -18.95 19.40 -19.89
CA TRP A 120 -17.69 19.79 -20.54
C TRP A 120 -16.47 19.48 -19.66
N ALA A 121 -16.52 18.34 -18.98
CA ALA A 121 -15.65 17.94 -17.87
C ALA A 121 -14.14 18.05 -18.13
N THR A 122 -13.70 17.86 -19.38
CA THR A 122 -12.27 17.91 -19.76
C THR A 122 -11.96 19.05 -20.74
N GLY A 123 -12.96 19.89 -21.05
CA GLY A 123 -12.87 20.96 -22.04
C GLY A 123 -12.73 20.47 -23.49
N TYR A 124 -12.89 19.17 -23.74
CA TYR A 124 -12.64 18.60 -25.06
C TYR A 124 -13.62 19.17 -26.11
N GLY A 125 -13.07 19.67 -27.21
CA GLY A 125 -13.81 20.25 -28.33
C GLY A 125 -14.16 21.73 -28.18
N VAL A 126 -13.86 22.36 -27.04
CA VAL A 126 -14.13 23.79 -26.80
C VAL A 126 -12.83 24.59 -26.98
N CYS A 127 -12.77 25.40 -28.04
CA CYS A 127 -11.67 26.35 -28.26
C CYS A 127 -11.94 27.70 -27.56
N ASP A 128 -10.91 28.54 -27.42
CA ASP A 128 -11.00 29.84 -26.72
C ASP A 128 -12.11 30.77 -27.23
N ASN A 129 -12.47 30.66 -28.52
CA ASN A 129 -13.53 31.46 -29.16
C ASN A 129 -14.79 30.65 -29.52
N CYS A 130 -14.89 29.40 -29.08
CA CYS A 130 -15.99 28.50 -29.44
C CYS A 130 -17.20 28.69 -28.51
N SER A 131 -18.41 28.66 -29.08
CA SER A 131 -19.64 28.59 -28.28
C SER A 131 -19.94 27.15 -27.90
N MET A 132 -20.27 26.91 -26.62
CA MET A 132 -20.75 25.61 -26.14
C MET A 132 -22.11 25.19 -26.69
N ASP A 133 -22.79 26.08 -27.44
CA ASP A 133 -24.04 25.79 -28.16
C ASP A 133 -23.80 25.45 -29.64
N ASP A 134 -22.54 25.43 -30.11
CA ASP A 134 -22.23 25.07 -31.49
C ASP A 134 -22.66 23.62 -31.77
N PRO A 135 -23.52 23.36 -32.79
CA PRO A 135 -23.99 22.02 -33.14
C PRO A 135 -22.88 21.02 -33.42
N SER A 136 -21.74 21.48 -33.96
CA SER A 136 -20.62 20.63 -34.37
C SER A 136 -19.90 19.96 -33.19
N ILE A 137 -19.95 20.59 -32.01
CA ILE A 137 -19.29 20.08 -30.80
C ILE A 137 -20.26 19.41 -29.83
N GLN A 138 -21.58 19.51 -30.04
CA GLN A 138 -22.59 18.89 -29.16
C GLN A 138 -22.41 17.38 -28.99
N LYS A 139 -21.84 16.72 -30.00
CA LYS A 139 -21.49 15.29 -29.94
C LYS A 139 -20.48 14.94 -28.83
N HIS A 140 -19.75 15.93 -28.32
CA HIS A 140 -18.78 15.76 -27.23
C HIS A 140 -19.35 16.08 -25.85
N LYS A 141 -20.60 16.52 -25.76
CA LYS A 141 -21.26 16.88 -24.52
C LYS A 141 -21.48 15.64 -23.63
N GLY A 142 -21.24 15.79 -22.34
CA GLY A 142 -21.48 14.78 -21.30
C GLY A 142 -20.20 14.24 -20.68
N PHE A 143 -20.25 13.96 -19.37
CA PHE A 143 -19.08 13.56 -18.58
C PHE A 143 -18.34 12.36 -19.19
N GLY A 144 -19.07 11.27 -19.49
CA GLY A 144 -18.50 10.07 -20.09
C GLY A 144 -17.79 10.32 -21.41
N THR A 145 -18.46 11.04 -22.32
CA THR A 145 -17.92 11.41 -23.63
C THR A 145 -16.69 12.30 -23.53
N GLN A 146 -16.68 13.26 -22.59
CA GLN A 146 -15.55 14.14 -22.33
C GLN A 146 -14.32 13.40 -21.81
N VAL A 147 -14.51 12.46 -20.87
CA VAL A 147 -13.42 11.65 -20.32
C VAL A 147 -12.85 10.71 -21.37
N ASP A 148 -13.71 10.03 -22.14
CA ASP A 148 -13.29 9.17 -23.25
C ASP A 148 -12.54 9.95 -24.33
N SER A 149 -13.09 11.09 -24.77
CA SER A 149 -12.46 11.92 -25.81
C SER A 149 -11.10 12.47 -25.38
N ALA A 150 -10.94 12.83 -24.10
CA ALA A 150 -9.67 13.30 -23.55
C ALA A 150 -8.59 12.22 -23.51
N ALA A 151 -8.96 10.96 -23.29
CA ALA A 151 -8.04 9.83 -23.40
C ALA A 151 -7.75 9.50 -24.88
N GLY A 152 -8.80 9.41 -25.70
CA GLY A 152 -8.73 9.02 -27.10
C GLY A 152 -7.89 9.96 -27.95
N ILE A 153 -7.96 11.27 -27.73
CA ILE A 153 -7.15 12.23 -28.50
C ILE A 153 -5.66 12.08 -28.25
N ILE A 154 -5.24 11.80 -27.01
CA ILE A 154 -3.82 11.58 -26.69
C ILE A 154 -3.33 10.30 -27.36
N ARG A 155 -4.12 9.21 -27.30
CA ARG A 155 -3.80 7.98 -28.03
C ARG A 155 -3.75 8.21 -29.54
N TRP A 156 -4.66 9.02 -30.06
CA TRP A 156 -4.66 9.41 -31.47
C TRP A 156 -3.38 10.18 -31.83
N TYR A 157 -2.89 11.11 -31.00
CA TYR A 157 -1.61 11.78 -31.23
C TYR A 157 -0.43 10.80 -31.28
N TYR A 158 -0.34 9.85 -30.34
CA TYR A 158 0.69 8.80 -30.39
C TYR A 158 0.67 8.04 -31.72
N ASN A 159 -0.53 7.72 -32.21
CA ASN A 159 -0.69 6.93 -33.43
C ASN A 159 -0.46 7.75 -34.72
N ASN A 160 -0.59 9.08 -34.68
CA ASN A 160 -0.62 9.92 -35.88
C ASN A 160 0.45 11.03 -35.93
N THR A 161 1.26 11.22 -34.88
CA THR A 161 2.28 12.30 -34.82
C THR A 161 3.28 12.28 -35.97
N ALA A 162 3.57 11.10 -36.53
CA ALA A 162 4.46 10.99 -37.69
C ALA A 162 3.83 11.57 -38.98
N LEU A 163 2.49 11.50 -39.11
CA LEU A 163 1.74 11.86 -40.30
C LEU A 163 1.17 13.28 -40.24
N GLU A 164 0.84 13.76 -39.04
CA GLU A 164 0.14 15.02 -38.83
C GLU A 164 1.12 16.16 -38.48
N GLN A 165 1.23 17.15 -39.37
CA GLN A 165 2.22 18.23 -39.22
C GLN A 165 1.90 19.23 -38.11
N TRP A 166 0.62 19.37 -37.75
CA TRP A 166 0.16 20.32 -36.72
C TRP A 166 0.33 19.78 -35.29
N VAL A 167 0.48 18.46 -35.13
CA VAL A 167 0.79 17.85 -33.83
C VAL A 167 2.25 18.15 -33.50
N LYS A 168 2.49 18.76 -32.32
CA LYS A 168 3.85 19.11 -31.89
C LYS A 168 4.67 17.85 -31.63
N LYS A 169 5.99 17.96 -31.79
CA LYS A 169 6.96 16.87 -31.77
C LYS A 169 8.07 17.14 -30.76
N PRO A 170 8.67 16.08 -30.20
CA PRO A 170 9.85 16.25 -29.36
C PRO A 170 11.01 16.87 -30.15
N ASN A 171 11.88 17.57 -29.44
CA ASN A 171 13.12 18.17 -29.95
C ASN A 171 12.95 19.24 -31.05
N GLN A 172 11.73 19.74 -31.28
CA GLN A 172 11.44 20.88 -32.15
C GLN A 172 11.14 22.14 -31.33
N LEU A 173 11.46 23.32 -31.88
CA LEU A 173 11.22 24.60 -31.21
C LEU A 173 9.82 25.11 -31.55
N TYR A 174 9.08 25.52 -30.53
CA TYR A 174 7.78 26.18 -30.65
C TYR A 174 7.79 27.49 -29.87
N ILE A 175 7.08 28.50 -30.39
CA ILE A 175 6.80 29.73 -29.64
C ILE A 175 5.43 29.54 -28.98
N ILE A 176 5.41 29.56 -27.65
CA ILE A 176 4.20 29.39 -26.82
C ILE A 176 4.20 30.54 -25.82
N ASP A 177 3.17 31.38 -25.86
CA ASP A 177 3.07 32.61 -25.06
C ASP A 177 4.33 33.49 -25.10
N GLY A 178 4.94 33.61 -26.29
CA GLY A 178 6.17 34.38 -26.51
C GLY A 178 7.45 33.73 -25.97
N GLN A 179 7.38 32.52 -25.41
CA GLN A 179 8.54 31.75 -24.95
C GLN A 179 8.90 30.62 -25.91
N THR A 180 10.20 30.39 -26.07
CA THR A 180 10.72 29.28 -26.88
C THR A 180 10.72 28.00 -26.06
N ILE A 181 9.85 27.06 -26.44
CA ILE A 181 9.72 25.74 -25.81
C ILE A 181 10.23 24.66 -26.76
N LYS A 182 11.05 23.75 -26.23
CA LYS A 182 11.54 22.54 -26.91
C LYS A 182 11.07 21.31 -26.14
N PRO A 183 9.90 20.72 -26.46
CA PRO A 183 9.40 19.54 -25.77
C PRO A 183 10.45 18.41 -25.79
N ALA A 184 10.76 17.86 -24.63
CA ALA A 184 11.78 16.81 -24.50
C ALA A 184 11.30 15.42 -24.95
N ASN A 185 9.98 15.18 -24.90
CA ASN A 185 9.34 13.89 -25.19
C ASN A 185 7.97 14.09 -25.85
N GLN A 186 7.30 13.01 -26.29
CA GLN A 186 6.03 13.15 -27.02
C GLN A 186 4.90 13.61 -26.09
N ALA A 187 4.83 13.10 -24.86
CA ALA A 187 3.85 13.48 -23.86
C ALA A 187 3.81 14.99 -23.63
N THR A 188 4.98 15.60 -23.40
CA THR A 188 5.10 17.06 -23.25
C THR A 188 4.66 17.78 -24.52
N ALA A 189 5.04 17.27 -25.70
CA ALA A 189 4.62 17.86 -26.97
C ALA A 189 3.09 17.77 -27.18
N PHE A 190 2.47 16.67 -26.77
CA PHE A 190 1.03 16.45 -26.88
C PHE A 190 0.23 17.33 -25.92
N LEU A 191 0.74 17.56 -24.71
CA LEU A 191 0.13 18.49 -23.76
C LEU A 191 0.13 19.94 -24.33
N TYR A 192 1.21 20.36 -25.00
CA TYR A 192 1.25 21.64 -25.72
C TYR A 192 0.49 21.63 -27.05
N THR A 193 0.23 20.47 -27.64
CA THR A 193 -0.65 20.34 -28.81
C THR A 193 -2.09 20.57 -28.39
N TYR A 194 -2.49 19.95 -27.28
CA TYR A 194 -3.83 20.06 -26.72
C TYR A 194 -4.07 21.44 -26.07
N THR A 195 -3.16 21.90 -25.22
CA THR A 195 -3.22 23.20 -24.51
C THR A 195 -2.04 24.05 -24.99
N PRO A 196 -2.20 24.92 -26.01
CA PRO A 196 -1.11 25.73 -26.56
C PRO A 196 -0.78 26.97 -25.69
N HIS A 197 -0.85 26.83 -24.36
CA HIS A 197 -0.65 27.90 -23.37
C HIS A 197 0.31 27.44 -22.27
N LEU A 198 1.30 28.25 -21.93
CA LEU A 198 2.31 27.95 -20.92
C LEU A 198 1.69 27.83 -19.52
N GLN A 199 0.83 28.78 -19.15
CA GLN A 199 0.19 28.79 -17.84
C GLN A 199 -0.70 27.56 -17.63
N GLY A 200 -1.42 27.11 -18.67
CA GLY A 200 -2.21 25.90 -18.61
C GLY A 200 -1.35 24.66 -18.34
N ASN A 201 -0.21 24.54 -19.00
CA ASN A 201 0.73 23.43 -18.78
C ASN A 201 1.44 23.51 -17.43
N LYS A 202 1.69 24.71 -16.91
CA LYS A 202 2.17 24.92 -15.54
C LYS A 202 1.15 24.42 -14.51
N ASN A 203 -0.13 24.77 -14.65
CA ASN A 203 -1.18 24.28 -13.76
C ASN A 203 -1.31 22.74 -13.82
N PHE A 204 -1.21 22.14 -15.01
CA PHE A 204 -1.18 20.68 -15.16
C PHE A 204 -0.02 20.08 -14.36
N TRP A 205 1.18 20.60 -14.55
CA TRP A 205 2.39 20.11 -13.90
C TRP A 205 2.31 20.28 -12.38
N GLU A 206 1.84 21.42 -11.87
CA GLU A 206 1.65 21.65 -10.43
C GLU A 206 0.65 20.66 -9.83
N LEU A 207 -0.50 20.43 -10.48
CA LEU A 207 -1.47 19.43 -10.03
C LEU A 207 -0.89 18.02 -10.08
N TRP A 208 -0.16 17.67 -11.13
CA TRP A 208 0.49 16.37 -11.25
C TRP A 208 1.53 16.15 -10.14
N GLN A 209 2.39 17.13 -9.87
CA GLN A 209 3.38 17.02 -8.80
C GLN A 209 2.71 17.00 -7.41
N ASN A 210 1.70 17.84 -7.19
CA ASN A 210 1.00 17.89 -5.91
C ASN A 210 0.22 16.61 -5.59
N TRP A 211 -0.30 15.91 -6.61
CA TRP A 211 -1.12 14.72 -6.40
C TRP A 211 -0.37 13.41 -6.60
N PHE A 212 0.63 13.41 -7.49
CA PHE A 212 1.29 12.21 -7.98
C PHE A 212 2.82 12.35 -8.08
N GLY A 213 3.37 13.51 -7.68
CA GLY A 213 4.81 13.73 -7.55
C GLY A 213 5.37 12.88 -6.43
N GLN A 214 6.50 12.23 -6.70
CA GLN A 214 7.05 11.22 -5.81
C GLN A 214 7.93 11.83 -4.70
N VAL A 215 7.63 11.48 -3.45
CA VAL A 215 8.45 11.82 -2.27
C VAL A 215 8.77 10.53 -1.52
N TRP A 216 10.01 10.06 -1.65
CA TRP A 216 10.60 9.06 -0.76
C TRP A 216 10.71 9.71 0.63
N PRO A 217 10.42 8.99 1.73
CA PRO A 217 10.53 9.57 3.06
C PRO A 217 11.91 10.18 3.30
N ASP A 218 11.96 11.34 3.97
CA ASP A 218 13.24 11.90 4.42
C ASP A 218 14.04 10.85 5.21
N GLY A 219 15.35 10.80 4.98
CA GLY A 219 16.24 9.75 5.50
C GLY A 219 16.41 8.54 4.58
N SER A 220 15.62 8.42 3.50
CA SER A 220 15.76 7.32 2.54
C SER A 220 17.12 7.36 1.83
N LEU A 221 17.80 6.22 1.78
CA LEU A 221 18.99 6.02 0.94
C LEU A 221 18.57 5.39 -0.38
N ILE A 222 18.83 6.06 -1.49
CA ILE A 222 18.41 5.61 -2.81
C ILE A 222 19.57 5.63 -3.81
N LYS A 223 19.57 4.69 -4.76
CA LYS A 223 20.48 4.66 -5.92
C LYS A 223 19.72 4.22 -7.17
N SER A 224 20.30 4.43 -8.35
CA SER A 224 19.72 3.84 -9.56
C SER A 224 20.33 2.49 -9.91
N ALA A 225 19.64 1.73 -10.75
CA ALA A 225 20.17 0.46 -11.27
C ALA A 225 21.41 0.69 -12.15
N ASP A 226 21.45 1.84 -12.84
CA ASP A 226 22.47 2.18 -13.84
C ASP A 226 23.59 3.10 -13.28
N ASP A 227 23.40 3.71 -12.11
CA ASP A 227 24.37 4.57 -11.42
C ASP A 227 24.59 4.05 -9.99
N PRO A 228 25.83 3.62 -9.63
CA PRO A 228 26.14 3.14 -8.30
C PRO A 228 26.17 4.25 -7.24
N SER A 229 26.09 5.52 -7.63
CA SER A 229 26.05 6.66 -6.70
C SER A 229 24.85 6.55 -5.76
N VAL A 230 25.11 6.60 -4.46
CA VAL A 230 24.08 6.59 -3.43
C VAL A 230 23.73 8.03 -3.06
N TYR A 231 22.44 8.29 -2.89
CA TYR A 231 21.90 9.57 -2.49
C TYR A 231 21.07 9.42 -1.21
N LEU A 232 21.19 10.39 -0.31
CA LEU A 232 20.26 10.60 0.79
C LEU A 232 19.13 11.52 0.32
N ILE A 233 17.88 11.15 0.59
CA ILE A 233 16.74 12.05 0.48
C ILE A 233 16.62 12.84 1.78
N ASP A 234 16.67 14.16 1.65
CA ASP A 234 16.65 15.09 2.78
C ASP A 234 15.98 16.39 2.33
N LYS A 235 14.80 16.69 2.89
CA LYS A 235 14.01 17.91 2.66
C LYS A 235 13.79 18.18 1.17
N ASN A 236 13.27 17.17 0.46
CA ASN A 236 13.02 17.19 -0.98
C ASN A 236 14.26 17.40 -1.87
N LYS A 237 15.47 17.17 -1.33
CA LYS A 237 16.72 17.18 -2.09
C LYS A 237 17.37 15.81 -2.05
N LYS A 238 18.08 15.47 -3.13
CA LYS A 238 19.02 14.34 -3.13
C LYS A 238 20.42 14.85 -2.82
N ARG A 239 21.03 14.32 -1.76
CA ARG A 239 22.40 14.65 -1.37
C ARG A 239 23.28 13.47 -1.74
N LYS A 240 24.21 13.68 -2.68
CA LYS A 240 25.12 12.62 -3.12
C LYS A 240 26.06 12.23 -1.97
N ILE A 241 26.19 10.94 -1.70
CA ILE A 241 27.17 10.40 -0.75
C ILE A 241 28.43 10.04 -1.52
N SER A 242 29.53 10.74 -1.24
CA SER A 242 30.71 10.73 -2.12
C SER A 242 31.65 9.54 -1.88
N SER A 243 31.50 8.81 -0.77
CA SER A 243 32.31 7.64 -0.48
C SER A 243 31.61 6.62 0.44
N MET A 244 32.06 5.37 0.41
CA MET A 244 31.59 4.34 1.33
C MET A 244 31.88 4.69 2.80
N SER A 245 33.02 5.31 3.10
CA SER A 245 33.35 5.78 4.45
C SER A 245 32.41 6.89 4.92
N ALA A 246 32.00 7.80 4.02
CA ALA A 246 30.99 8.80 4.30
C ALA A 246 29.59 8.19 4.55
N LEU A 247 29.26 7.11 3.85
CA LEU A 247 28.03 6.34 4.04
C LEU A 247 28.00 5.63 5.40
N ILE A 248 28.95 4.73 5.67
CA ILE A 248 28.91 3.84 6.85
C ILE A 248 29.07 4.59 8.17
N SER A 249 29.74 5.75 8.17
CA SER A 249 29.89 6.59 9.36
C SER A 249 28.60 7.30 9.78
N ARG A 250 27.54 7.26 8.95
CA ARG A 250 26.27 7.97 9.19
C ARG A 250 25.04 7.09 9.09
N PHE A 251 25.05 6.12 8.16
CA PHE A 251 23.88 5.36 7.76
C PHE A 251 24.21 3.88 7.62
N ASN A 252 23.17 3.04 7.68
CA ASN A 252 23.29 1.62 7.42
C ASN A 252 23.16 1.34 5.91
N PRO A 253 24.21 0.84 5.22
CA PRO A 253 24.15 0.55 3.78
C PRO A 253 23.08 -0.48 3.39
N LYS A 254 22.62 -1.31 4.34
CA LYS A 254 21.54 -2.28 4.08
C LYS A 254 20.21 -1.61 3.76
N LEU A 255 20.03 -0.34 4.10
CA LEU A 255 18.84 0.45 3.82
C LEU A 255 18.83 1.09 2.42
N ILE A 256 19.86 0.87 1.59
CA ILE A 256 19.90 1.42 0.23
C ILE A 256 18.82 0.77 -0.64
N LEU A 257 17.91 1.59 -1.14
CA LEU A 257 16.87 1.21 -2.08
C LEU A 257 17.35 1.46 -3.52
N THR A 258 17.00 0.54 -4.43
CA THR A 258 17.26 0.74 -5.86
C THR A 258 16.01 1.27 -6.54
N VAL A 259 16.13 2.42 -7.19
CA VAL A 259 15.02 3.15 -7.83
C VAL A 259 15.42 3.56 -9.26
N PRO A 260 14.53 3.56 -10.24
CA PRO A 260 14.80 4.07 -11.58
C PRO A 260 15.32 5.51 -11.57
N ALA A 261 16.20 5.80 -12.53
CA ALA A 261 16.90 7.08 -12.61
C ALA A 261 15.95 8.28 -12.75
N SER A 262 14.77 8.09 -13.35
CA SER A 262 13.73 9.11 -13.46
C SER A 262 13.25 9.60 -12.09
N GLU A 263 13.09 8.72 -11.10
CA GLU A 263 12.65 9.10 -9.76
C GLU A 263 13.73 9.87 -9.01
N LEU A 264 14.98 9.42 -9.15
CA LEU A 264 16.14 10.17 -8.65
C LEU A 264 16.22 11.57 -9.27
N ASN A 265 15.83 11.73 -10.53
CA ASN A 265 15.87 13.03 -11.21
C ASN A 265 14.76 13.99 -10.78
N ASN A 266 13.76 13.52 -10.03
CA ASN A 266 12.71 14.38 -9.48
C ASN A 266 13.23 15.26 -8.33
N TYR A 267 14.33 14.86 -7.68
CA TYR A 267 14.91 15.62 -6.56
C TYR A 267 15.96 16.62 -7.04
N ALA A 268 15.85 17.86 -6.56
CA ALA A 268 16.91 18.85 -6.70
C ALA A 268 18.19 18.36 -6.00
N LEU A 269 19.35 18.74 -6.54
CA LEU A 269 20.63 18.39 -5.92
C LEU A 269 20.84 19.22 -4.64
N GLY A 270 21.09 18.54 -3.53
CA GLY A 270 21.51 19.14 -2.27
C GLY A 270 23.02 19.12 -2.09
N SER A 271 23.51 19.75 -1.01
CA SER A 271 24.92 19.69 -0.65
C SER A 271 25.37 18.23 -0.46
N PRO A 272 26.48 17.82 -1.08
CA PRO A 272 26.96 16.44 -0.98
C PRO A 272 27.40 16.09 0.44
N ILE A 273 27.52 14.78 0.70
CA ILE A 273 28.05 14.21 1.95
C ILE A 273 29.42 13.63 1.60
N ASP A 274 30.45 14.49 1.72
CA ASP A 274 31.79 14.20 1.19
C ASP A 274 32.67 13.41 2.15
N PHE A 275 32.70 13.82 3.42
CA PHE A 275 33.64 13.31 4.41
C PHE A 275 32.97 12.37 5.40
N PRO A 276 33.64 11.38 6.01
CA PRO A 276 33.10 10.58 7.10
C PRO A 276 32.68 11.41 8.31
N ASN A 277 31.64 10.99 9.02
CA ASN A 277 31.23 11.66 10.25
C ASN A 277 32.32 11.52 11.32
N TYR A 278 32.48 12.54 12.15
CA TYR A 278 33.53 12.65 13.17
C TYR A 278 34.96 12.68 12.64
N SER A 279 35.16 12.92 11.34
CA SER A 279 36.48 13.24 10.79
C SER A 279 37.00 14.58 11.29
N ILE A 280 38.33 14.68 11.42
CA ILE A 280 39.02 15.94 11.69
C ILE A 280 39.39 16.55 10.34
N LEU A 281 38.75 17.68 10.00
CA LEU A 281 39.05 18.43 8.80
C LEU A 281 40.07 19.52 9.12
N LYS A 282 41.13 19.58 8.33
CA LYS A 282 42.23 20.55 8.49
C LYS A 282 42.24 21.52 7.33
N GLN A 283 42.08 22.80 7.63
CA GLN A 283 42.11 23.90 6.66
C GLN A 283 43.24 24.86 7.06
N ALA A 284 44.38 24.78 6.38
CA ALA A 284 45.61 25.47 6.80
C ALA A 284 45.97 25.11 8.26
N ASP A 285 45.96 26.10 9.17
CA ASP A 285 46.25 25.92 10.59
C ASP A 285 45.00 25.68 11.47
N ASN A 286 43.81 25.72 10.86
CA ASN A 286 42.54 25.51 11.56
C ASN A 286 42.10 24.05 11.50
N PHE A 287 41.54 23.57 12.60
CA PHE A 287 41.03 22.20 12.73
C PHE A 287 39.55 22.23 13.10
N TYR A 288 38.77 21.34 12.49
CA TYR A 288 37.35 21.19 12.72
C TYR A 288 37.01 19.72 12.94
N LEU A 289 36.13 19.45 13.91
CA LEU A 289 35.45 18.16 14.01
C LEU A 289 34.17 18.22 13.18
N LEU A 290 34.02 17.32 12.21
CA LEU A 290 32.77 17.15 11.49
C LEU A 290 31.75 16.42 12.36
N ASP A 291 30.66 17.08 12.70
CA ASP A 291 29.55 16.54 13.49
C ASP A 291 28.27 16.61 12.66
N TYR A 292 28.05 15.56 11.87
CA TYR A 292 27.04 15.43 10.83
C TYR A 292 27.11 16.56 9.81
N ASP A 293 26.20 17.54 9.90
CA ASP A 293 26.10 18.70 9.00
C ASP A 293 26.67 19.99 9.62
N ALA A 294 27.36 19.87 10.77
CA ALA A 294 28.02 20.98 11.44
C ALA A 294 29.54 20.78 11.54
N LEU A 295 30.30 21.86 11.36
CA LEU A 295 31.74 21.90 11.65
C LEU A 295 31.98 22.57 13.00
N ARG A 296 32.59 21.83 13.92
CA ARG A 296 32.94 22.34 15.25
C ARG A 296 34.42 22.72 15.27
N PRO A 297 34.76 24.02 15.32
CA PRO A 297 36.16 24.44 15.36
C PRO A 297 36.82 24.03 16.68
N PHE A 298 38.08 23.61 16.63
CA PHE A 298 38.91 23.46 17.83
C PHE A 298 39.48 24.82 18.25
N ALA A 299 39.55 25.08 19.55
CA ALA A 299 40.13 26.32 20.08
C ALA A 299 41.63 26.48 19.74
N SER A 300 42.36 25.37 19.62
CA SER A 300 43.76 25.37 19.20
C SER A 300 44.21 24.01 18.63
N ALA A 301 45.34 24.00 17.92
CA ALA A 301 45.95 22.77 17.38
C ALA A 301 46.51 21.86 18.48
N GLU A 302 46.97 22.43 19.60
CA GLU A 302 47.44 21.69 20.78
C GLU A 302 46.31 20.87 21.39
N LEU A 303 45.09 21.41 21.39
CA LEU A 303 43.91 20.72 21.91
C LEU A 303 43.58 19.46 21.10
N VAL A 304 43.72 19.50 19.77
CA VAL A 304 43.50 18.33 18.90
C VAL A 304 44.42 17.17 19.32
N LYS A 305 45.70 17.48 19.58
CA LYS A 305 46.69 16.49 20.05
C LYS A 305 46.37 16.00 21.47
N LYS A 306 45.95 16.91 22.36
CA LYS A 306 45.61 16.59 23.76
C LYS A 306 44.41 15.65 23.87
N ILE A 307 43.40 15.81 23.01
CA ILE A 307 42.23 14.93 22.94
C ILE A 307 42.60 13.55 22.37
N GLY A 308 43.76 13.42 21.72
CA GLY A 308 44.33 12.14 21.30
C GLY A 308 44.00 11.72 19.88
N TYR A 309 43.55 12.65 19.02
CA TYR A 309 43.38 12.37 17.60
C TYR A 309 44.72 12.15 16.92
N ASN A 310 44.80 11.11 16.08
CA ASN A 310 46.02 10.79 15.34
C ASN A 310 46.17 11.76 14.14
N PRO A 311 47.32 12.44 13.98
CA PRO A 311 47.53 13.33 12.84
C PRO A 311 47.36 12.70 11.46
N GLU A 312 47.58 11.39 11.33
CA GLU A 312 47.36 10.64 10.09
C GLU A 312 45.87 10.48 9.73
N GLU A 313 44.95 10.79 10.65
CA GLU A 313 43.50 10.76 10.44
C GLU A 313 42.94 12.11 9.96
N PHE A 314 43.79 13.14 9.84
CA PHE A 314 43.36 14.47 9.41
C PHE A 314 43.11 14.49 7.91
N ILE A 315 41.97 15.06 7.52
CA ILE A 315 41.60 15.26 6.12
C ILE A 315 41.90 16.72 5.78
N ASP A 316 42.90 16.96 4.94
CA ASP A 316 43.17 18.31 4.43
C ASP A 316 42.03 18.76 3.49
N VAL A 317 41.49 19.95 3.75
CA VAL A 317 40.34 20.53 3.03
C VAL A 317 40.59 21.99 2.66
N THR A 318 39.86 22.47 1.66
CA THR A 318 39.91 23.85 1.18
C THR A 318 38.77 24.70 1.75
N GLU A 319 38.80 26.03 1.53
CA GLU A 319 37.71 26.92 1.98
C GLU A 319 36.33 26.58 1.40
N PRO A 320 36.18 26.26 0.10
CA PRO A 320 34.92 25.75 -0.44
C PRO A 320 34.37 24.52 0.29
N ASP A 321 35.24 23.59 0.69
CA ASP A 321 34.85 22.34 1.33
C ASP A 321 34.27 22.54 2.73
N VAL A 322 34.71 23.57 3.46
CA VAL A 322 34.21 23.87 4.81
C VAL A 322 33.03 24.84 4.82
N LYS A 323 32.92 25.71 3.81
CA LYS A 323 31.90 26.77 3.74
C LYS A 323 30.47 26.23 3.56
N ILE A 324 30.33 24.99 3.10
CA ILE A 324 29.03 24.32 2.94
C ILE A 324 28.40 23.90 4.28
N PHE A 325 29.17 23.87 5.36
CA PHE A 325 28.71 23.41 6.68
C PHE A 325 28.35 24.59 7.60
N ALA A 326 27.39 24.36 8.49
CA ALA A 326 27.11 25.31 9.57
C ALA A 326 28.21 25.22 10.65
N LEU A 327 28.65 26.35 11.20
CA LEU A 327 29.59 26.35 12.32
C LEU A 327 28.88 25.99 13.63
N GLY A 328 29.38 24.94 14.29
CA GLY A 328 28.96 24.51 15.62
C GLY A 328 29.76 25.18 16.73
N LYS A 329 29.54 24.72 17.97
CA LYS A 329 30.24 25.23 19.15
C LYS A 329 31.73 24.90 19.08
N ILE A 330 32.57 25.89 19.44
CA ILE A 330 34.01 25.73 19.62
C ILE A 330 34.28 24.63 20.66
N ILE A 331 35.20 23.73 20.35
CA ILE A 331 35.71 22.70 21.25
C ILE A 331 36.85 23.31 22.06
N THR A 332 36.70 23.34 23.39
CA THR A 332 37.66 23.91 24.34
C THR A 332 38.29 22.81 25.20
N ASP A 333 39.27 23.18 26.04
CA ASP A 333 39.91 22.26 27.01
C ASP A 333 38.94 21.62 28.03
N GLU A 334 37.73 22.18 28.17
CA GLU A 334 36.68 21.70 29.07
C GLU A 334 35.74 20.68 28.39
N ALA A 335 35.92 20.42 27.09
CA ALA A 335 35.05 19.53 26.35
C ALA A 335 35.22 18.07 26.80
N ILE A 336 34.12 17.43 27.17
CA ILE A 336 34.06 16.03 27.61
C ILE A 336 33.22 15.23 26.61
N ASP A 337 33.69 14.04 26.22
CA ASP A 337 32.99 13.09 25.35
C ASP A 337 32.50 13.74 24.04
N VAL A 338 33.42 14.35 23.27
CA VAL A 338 33.12 15.23 22.13
C VAL A 338 32.43 14.49 20.97
N SER A 339 32.85 13.24 20.70
CA SER A 339 32.23 12.31 19.74
C SER A 339 31.02 11.55 20.31
N GLY A 340 30.82 11.65 21.62
CA GLY A 340 29.78 10.98 22.38
C GLY A 340 30.07 9.51 22.71
N LYS A 341 29.37 8.97 23.71
CA LYS A 341 29.46 7.58 24.15
C LYS A 341 28.13 7.07 24.72
N LEU A 342 27.99 5.75 24.76
CA LEU A 342 26.84 5.10 25.42
C LEU A 342 27.20 4.80 26.87
N VAL A 343 26.29 5.15 27.79
CA VAL A 343 26.44 4.83 29.21
C VAL A 343 25.25 4.05 29.74
N GLU A 344 25.54 3.08 30.61
CA GLU A 344 24.55 2.25 31.30
C GLU A 344 24.70 2.45 32.81
N VAL A 345 23.58 2.73 33.48
CA VAL A 345 23.55 2.94 34.93
C VAL A 345 23.53 1.60 35.64
N LYS A 346 24.54 1.31 36.46
CA LYS A 346 24.70 0.01 37.14
C LYS A 346 23.49 -0.39 37.99
N GLU A 347 22.84 0.59 38.61
CA GLU A 347 21.77 0.36 39.59
C GLU A 347 20.38 0.19 38.95
N THR A 348 20.17 0.69 37.73
CA THR A 348 18.85 0.71 37.07
C THR A 348 18.84 0.07 35.70
N GLU A 349 20.02 -0.23 35.15
CA GLU A 349 20.24 -0.66 33.76
C GLU A 349 19.73 0.35 32.71
N GLY A 350 19.42 1.59 33.13
CA GLY A 350 19.02 2.67 32.24
C GLY A 350 20.13 3.05 31.26
N LEU A 351 19.77 3.19 29.99
CA LEU A 351 20.69 3.54 28.91
C LEU A 351 20.60 5.03 28.56
N PHE A 352 21.76 5.64 28.36
CA PHE A 352 21.87 7.04 27.99
C PHE A 352 22.97 7.26 26.93
N TYR A 353 22.78 8.27 26.10
CA TYR A 353 23.81 8.81 25.23
C TYR A 353 24.40 10.05 25.89
N LEU A 354 25.71 10.05 26.12
CA LEU A 354 26.43 11.17 26.71
C LEU A 354 27.28 11.84 25.62
N LYS A 355 27.03 13.12 25.35
CA LYS A 355 27.81 13.92 24.40
C LYS A 355 27.96 15.34 24.91
N ASN A 356 29.17 15.88 24.90
CA ASN A 356 29.46 17.26 25.34
C ASN A 356 28.93 17.57 26.76
N GLY A 357 29.02 16.62 27.69
CA GLY A 357 28.51 16.78 29.06
C GLY A 357 26.97 16.76 29.20
N VAL A 358 26.24 16.53 28.10
CA VAL A 358 24.79 16.34 28.10
C VAL A 358 24.48 14.85 28.05
N ILE A 359 23.66 14.37 29.00
CA ILE A 359 23.22 12.99 29.09
C ILE A 359 21.74 12.88 28.67
N SER A 360 21.50 12.15 27.60
CA SER A 360 20.18 11.99 26.98
C SER A 360 19.67 10.55 27.16
N PRO A 361 18.44 10.34 27.66
CA PRO A 361 17.91 9.00 27.87
C PRO A 361 17.65 8.27 26.54
N LEU A 362 17.75 6.94 26.57
CA LEU A 362 17.37 6.01 25.51
C LEU A 362 16.31 5.06 26.06
N LEU A 363 15.15 4.95 25.40
CA LEU A 363 14.07 4.07 25.87
C LEU A 363 14.36 2.58 25.69
N SER A 364 15.23 2.23 24.75
CA SER A 364 15.51 0.84 24.39
C SER A 364 16.95 0.67 23.87
N PRO A 365 17.58 -0.49 24.14
CA PRO A 365 18.85 -0.87 23.51
C PRO A 365 18.82 -0.76 21.99
N SER A 366 17.68 -1.03 21.35
CA SER A 366 17.54 -0.97 19.89
C SER A 366 17.76 0.44 19.34
N VAL A 367 17.42 1.50 20.09
CA VAL A 367 17.72 2.88 19.69
C VAL A 367 19.23 3.12 19.70
N ALA A 368 19.92 2.60 20.71
CA ALA A 368 21.37 2.72 20.84
C ALA A 368 22.10 1.98 19.70
N GLU A 369 21.73 0.72 19.47
CA GLU A 369 22.30 -0.15 18.43
C GLU A 369 22.05 0.39 17.02
N THR A 370 20.89 1.01 16.78
CA THR A 370 20.54 1.57 15.47
C THR A 370 21.21 2.92 15.23
N ASN A 371 21.19 3.83 16.21
CA ASN A 371 21.72 5.18 16.02
C ASN A 371 23.24 5.26 16.18
N PHE A 372 23.84 4.35 16.97
CA PHE A 372 25.23 4.39 17.41
C PHE A 372 25.88 2.99 17.43
N PRO A 373 25.88 2.26 16.30
CA PRO A 373 26.33 0.85 16.25
C PRO A 373 27.78 0.64 16.70
N ASP A 374 28.64 1.65 16.52
CA ASP A 374 30.08 1.55 16.81
C ASP A 374 30.47 2.08 18.19
N LEU A 375 29.53 2.68 18.94
CA LEU A 375 29.85 3.24 20.26
C LEU A 375 29.86 2.14 21.32
N GLN A 376 30.96 2.09 22.07
CA GLN A 376 31.07 1.20 23.22
C GLN A 376 30.22 1.70 24.40
N LYS A 377 29.66 0.74 25.12
CA LYS A 377 28.84 0.98 26.32
C LYS A 377 29.72 0.97 27.57
N GLU A 378 29.73 2.08 28.32
CA GLU A 378 30.41 2.19 29.61
C GLU A 378 29.43 2.09 30.78
N LYS A 379 29.83 1.46 31.89
CA LYS A 379 29.00 1.37 33.09
C LYS A 379 29.33 2.47 34.10
N ILE A 380 28.35 3.29 34.45
CA ILE A 380 28.47 4.38 35.43
C ILE A 380 27.55 4.15 36.64
N SER A 381 27.84 4.79 37.77
CA SER A 381 26.92 4.82 38.92
C SER A 381 25.87 5.91 38.77
N LEU A 382 24.73 5.74 39.43
CA LEU A 382 23.66 6.73 39.48
C LEU A 382 24.14 8.11 39.99
N THR A 383 25.07 8.14 40.96
CA THR A 383 25.68 9.39 41.47
C THR A 383 26.55 10.08 40.40
N SER A 384 27.19 9.32 39.52
CA SER A 384 27.97 9.90 38.41
C SER A 384 27.05 10.49 37.35
N LEU A 385 25.87 9.91 37.12
CA LEU A 385 24.87 10.41 36.17
C LEU A 385 24.37 11.83 36.53
N GLN A 386 24.23 12.14 37.82
CA GLN A 386 23.76 13.44 38.30
C GLN A 386 24.71 14.62 38.00
N LYS A 387 25.96 14.34 37.59
CA LYS A 387 26.96 15.37 37.27
C LYS A 387 26.76 15.97 35.87
N TYR A 388 25.97 15.32 35.02
CA TYR A 388 25.77 15.71 33.64
C TYR A 388 24.49 16.51 33.46
N GLN A 389 24.50 17.43 32.51
CA GLN A 389 23.30 18.18 32.11
C GLN A 389 22.30 17.22 31.47
N GLN A 390 21.05 17.24 31.89
CA GLN A 390 20.02 16.39 31.28
C GLN A 390 19.67 16.91 29.89
N GLY A 391 19.61 15.99 28.92
CA GLY A 391 19.21 16.24 27.54
C GLY A 391 17.88 15.58 27.20
N ASP A 392 17.40 15.88 25.99
CA ASP A 392 16.16 15.30 25.46
C ASP A 392 16.32 13.80 25.17
N LEU A 393 15.18 13.12 25.09
CA LEU A 393 15.12 11.71 24.72
C LEU A 393 15.71 11.49 23.31
N VAL A 394 16.65 10.54 23.20
CA VAL A 394 17.14 10.10 21.90
C VAL A 394 16.10 9.18 21.27
N LYS A 395 15.65 9.56 20.06
CA LYS A 395 14.70 8.81 19.24
C LYS A 395 15.39 8.19 18.03
N PHE A 396 14.71 7.30 17.30
CA PHE A 396 15.24 6.78 16.03
C PHE A 396 15.45 7.91 15.01
N LYS A 397 16.48 7.77 14.18
CA LYS A 397 16.77 8.68 13.06
C LYS A 397 15.77 8.46 11.92
N ASP A 398 15.62 9.48 11.07
CA ASP A 398 14.83 9.40 9.85
C ASP A 398 15.38 8.31 8.90
N GLY A 399 14.50 7.68 8.13
CA GLY A 399 14.78 6.55 7.26
C GLY A 399 14.85 5.18 7.96
N VAL A 400 14.82 5.13 9.30
CA VAL A 400 14.79 3.87 10.05
C VAL A 400 13.42 3.21 9.91
N LEU A 401 13.42 1.90 9.61
CA LEU A 401 12.23 1.06 9.66
C LEU A 401 12.08 0.48 11.06
N ILE A 402 10.94 0.73 11.70
CA ILE A 402 10.61 0.17 13.01
C ILE A 402 9.36 -0.69 12.91
N GLY A 403 9.26 -1.72 13.74
CA GLY A 403 8.07 -2.54 13.86
C GLY A 403 7.66 -2.71 15.32
N THR A 404 6.37 -2.72 15.62
CA THR A 404 5.86 -2.94 16.98
C THR A 404 5.72 -4.43 17.26
N LYS A 405 6.30 -4.94 18.35
CA LYS A 405 6.17 -6.37 18.72
C LYS A 405 4.73 -6.77 19.06
N ALA A 406 3.91 -5.82 19.54
CA ALA A 406 2.55 -6.08 20.00
C ALA A 406 1.52 -6.18 18.86
N THR A 407 1.59 -5.28 17.87
CA THR A 407 0.60 -5.21 16.77
C THR A 407 1.15 -5.75 15.45
N ALA A 408 2.47 -5.98 15.37
CA ALA A 408 3.18 -6.34 14.14
C ALA A 408 3.09 -5.28 13.03
N GLU A 409 2.65 -4.06 13.36
CA GLU A 409 2.63 -2.92 12.46
C GLU A 409 4.05 -2.41 12.21
N VAL A 410 4.30 -1.92 11.00
CA VAL A 410 5.60 -1.43 10.56
C VAL A 410 5.49 0.04 10.19
N PHE A 411 6.52 0.79 10.51
CA PHE A 411 6.60 2.22 10.26
C PHE A 411 7.96 2.59 9.70
N VAL A 412 8.00 3.65 8.90
CA VAL A 412 9.24 4.38 8.58
C VAL A 412 9.28 5.65 9.41
N ILE A 413 10.44 5.98 9.96
CA ILE A 413 10.65 7.26 10.65
C ILE A 413 10.93 8.36 9.62
N GLU A 414 10.17 9.42 9.68
CA GLU A 414 10.33 10.59 8.81
C GLU A 414 10.07 11.86 9.61
N ASN A 415 11.02 12.81 9.58
CA ASN A 415 10.95 14.05 10.32
C ASN A 415 10.63 13.84 11.81
N GLY A 416 11.20 12.77 12.40
CA GLY A 416 10.98 12.36 13.79
C GLY A 416 9.62 11.71 14.10
N LYS A 417 8.73 11.56 13.10
CA LYS A 417 7.41 10.91 13.23
C LYS A 417 7.44 9.48 12.69
N LYS A 418 6.56 8.62 13.19
CA LYS A 418 6.37 7.26 12.64
C LYS A 418 5.23 7.27 11.62
N ARG A 419 5.54 6.92 10.37
CA ARG A 419 4.54 6.78 9.30
C ARG A 419 4.23 5.31 9.08
N HIS A 420 2.96 4.95 9.24
CA HIS A 420 2.51 3.57 9.12
C HIS A 420 2.70 3.05 7.69
N ILE A 421 3.14 1.80 7.55
CA ILE A 421 3.24 1.08 6.27
C ILE A 421 2.06 0.11 6.22
N PRO A 422 0.99 0.40 5.45
CA PRO A 422 -0.30 -0.26 5.63
C PRO A 422 -0.37 -1.71 5.16
N SER A 423 0.62 -2.18 4.40
CA SER A 423 0.66 -3.57 3.95
C SER A 423 2.07 -4.05 3.58
N GLU A 424 2.28 -5.37 3.62
CA GLU A 424 3.48 -6.03 3.06
C GLU A 424 3.66 -5.70 1.57
N MET A 425 2.56 -5.52 0.84
CA MET A 425 2.60 -5.05 -0.53
C MET A 425 3.26 -3.67 -0.60
N VAL A 426 2.85 -2.69 0.22
CA VAL A 426 3.50 -1.37 0.27
C VAL A 426 4.97 -1.51 0.62
N PHE A 427 5.27 -2.28 1.66
CA PHE A 427 6.61 -2.50 2.17
C PHE A 427 7.56 -3.05 1.09
N SER A 428 7.20 -4.18 0.48
CA SER A 428 8.03 -4.88 -0.51
C SER A 428 8.20 -4.08 -1.80
N ARG A 429 7.13 -3.41 -2.24
CA ARG A 429 7.15 -2.59 -3.46
C ARG A 429 7.98 -1.33 -3.30
N MET A 430 7.98 -0.72 -2.12
CA MET A 430 8.92 0.36 -1.81
C MET A 430 10.38 -0.11 -1.72
N GLY A 431 10.64 -1.41 -1.88
CA GLY A 431 11.97 -1.99 -1.88
C GLY A 431 12.53 -2.23 -0.48
N TYR A 432 11.70 -2.07 0.56
CA TYR A 432 12.10 -2.34 1.94
C TYR A 432 12.32 -3.84 2.15
N ASP A 433 13.26 -4.17 3.04
CA ASP A 433 13.62 -5.53 3.41
C ASP A 433 13.23 -5.76 4.87
N TRP A 434 12.50 -6.85 5.14
CA TRP A 434 12.04 -7.22 6.48
C TRP A 434 13.21 -7.42 7.45
N ASN A 435 14.39 -7.81 6.96
CA ASN A 435 15.61 -7.95 7.77
C ASN A 435 16.13 -6.61 8.31
N ASN A 436 15.66 -5.49 7.76
CA ASN A 436 16.06 -4.16 8.17
C ASN A 436 15.06 -3.51 9.16
N VAL A 437 13.95 -4.19 9.50
CA VAL A 437 12.96 -3.69 10.45
C VAL A 437 13.46 -3.90 11.88
N VAL A 438 13.55 -2.80 12.64
CA VAL A 438 13.92 -2.82 14.05
C VAL A 438 12.67 -3.05 14.90
N TRP A 439 12.50 -4.26 15.42
CA TRP A 439 11.34 -4.62 16.24
C TRP A 439 11.45 -4.12 17.68
N ILE A 440 10.53 -3.26 18.08
CA ILE A 440 10.52 -2.55 19.36
C ILE A 440 9.22 -2.77 20.14
N ASP A 441 9.24 -2.48 21.44
CA ASP A 441 8.04 -2.43 22.28
C ASP A 441 7.20 -1.18 21.99
N LEU A 442 5.94 -1.20 22.48
CA LEU A 442 4.98 -0.12 22.23
C LEU A 442 5.41 1.20 22.87
N LEU A 443 6.04 1.19 24.05
CA LEU A 443 6.48 2.41 24.73
C LEU A 443 7.53 3.14 23.89
N THR A 444 8.53 2.41 23.39
CA THR A 444 9.55 2.95 22.48
C THR A 444 8.92 3.50 21.20
N ALA A 445 7.92 2.82 20.63
CA ALA A 445 7.22 3.30 19.43
C ALA A 445 6.40 4.58 19.69
N THR A 446 5.73 4.68 20.84
CA THR A 446 4.93 5.86 21.22
C THR A 446 5.76 7.12 21.47
N ALA A 447 7.09 7.00 21.61
CA ALA A 447 7.98 8.16 21.66
C ALA A 447 7.99 8.95 20.34
N HIS A 448 7.61 8.33 19.24
CA HIS A 448 7.39 8.99 17.96
C HIS A 448 5.90 9.33 17.79
N GLU A 449 5.60 10.58 17.44
CA GLU A 449 4.26 10.99 17.03
C GLU A 449 3.87 10.28 15.73
N ASP A 450 2.57 10.07 15.51
CA ASP A 450 2.08 9.53 14.25
C ASP A 450 2.21 10.57 13.13
N GLY A 451 2.80 10.14 12.01
CA GLY A 451 2.76 10.85 10.74
C GLY A 451 1.65 10.29 9.85
N PRO A 452 1.39 10.94 8.70
CA PRO A 452 0.51 10.40 7.68
C PRO A 452 0.93 8.98 7.28
N GLU A 453 -0.03 8.13 6.93
CA GLU A 453 0.27 6.80 6.42
C GLU A 453 1.14 6.87 5.15
N LEU A 454 1.94 5.83 4.92
CA LEU A 454 2.80 5.72 3.76
C LEU A 454 2.01 5.17 2.58
N GLU A 455 1.90 5.97 1.52
CA GLU A 455 1.19 5.59 0.30
C GLU A 455 2.15 4.97 -0.72
N LEU A 456 1.66 3.95 -1.44
CA LEU A 456 2.43 3.30 -2.51
C LEU A 456 2.70 4.26 -3.68
N PRO A 457 3.94 4.35 -4.19
CA PRO A 457 4.19 5.03 -5.45
C PRO A 457 3.44 4.31 -6.57
N ALA A 458 2.61 5.04 -7.34
CA ALA A 458 1.64 4.41 -8.22
C ALA A 458 2.17 3.89 -9.59
N ARG A 459 3.46 3.52 -9.66
CA ARG A 459 3.98 2.53 -10.62
C ARG A 459 4.25 1.20 -9.93
N LEU A 460 4.60 1.24 -8.65
CA LEU A 460 4.81 0.06 -7.85
C LEU A 460 3.48 -0.60 -7.53
N THR A 461 2.35 0.09 -7.76
CA THR A 461 1.01 -0.50 -7.82
C THR A 461 0.90 -1.57 -8.92
N THR A 462 1.71 -1.52 -9.98
CA THR A 462 1.55 -2.38 -11.17
C THR A 462 2.86 -2.69 -11.89
N GLU A 463 3.40 -3.91 -11.72
CA GLU A 463 3.98 -4.71 -12.83
C GLU A 463 4.28 -6.18 -12.46
N ASN A 464 4.29 -7.04 -13.50
CA ASN A 464 4.42 -8.51 -13.58
C ASN A 464 3.16 -9.39 -13.43
N ILE A 465 2.23 -9.30 -14.41
CA ILE A 465 1.67 -10.51 -15.03
C ILE A 465 2.23 -10.54 -16.45
N THR A 466 3.28 -11.33 -16.66
CA THR A 466 3.86 -11.58 -17.97
C THR A 466 2.81 -12.19 -18.90
N ALA A 467 2.75 -11.66 -20.11
CA ALA A 467 1.94 -12.13 -21.21
C ALA A 467 2.15 -13.62 -21.48
N GLN A 468 1.06 -14.38 -21.50
CA GLN A 468 0.97 -15.59 -22.29
C GLN A 468 -0.24 -15.41 -23.22
N THR A 469 0.10 -15.21 -24.48
CA THR A 469 -0.79 -15.39 -25.62
C THR A 469 -1.34 -16.82 -25.58
N ASP A 470 -2.65 -16.98 -25.50
CA ASP A 470 -3.30 -18.19 -25.97
C ASP A 470 -4.67 -17.82 -26.57
N THR A 471 -4.70 -17.88 -27.90
CA THR A 471 -5.90 -17.97 -28.70
C THR A 471 -6.54 -19.34 -28.48
N ALA A 472 -7.74 -19.38 -27.93
CA ALA A 472 -8.62 -20.56 -27.98
C ALA A 472 -10.09 -20.10 -28.06
N PRO A 473 -10.94 -20.84 -28.78
CA PRO A 473 -12.12 -20.31 -29.46
C PRO A 473 -13.30 -20.07 -28.53
N GLU A 474 -14.07 -19.03 -28.84
CA GLU A 474 -15.42 -18.82 -28.32
C GLU A 474 -16.29 -20.03 -28.64
N THR A 475 -16.83 -20.66 -27.61
CA THR A 475 -17.98 -21.54 -27.74
C THR A 475 -19.18 -20.79 -27.18
N ASP A 476 -20.14 -20.52 -28.05
CA ASP A 476 -21.43 -19.93 -27.73
C ASP A 476 -22.18 -20.78 -26.69
N GLY A 477 -22.60 -20.15 -25.58
CA GLY A 477 -23.50 -20.80 -24.63
C GLY A 477 -23.68 -20.07 -23.30
N VAL A 478 -24.72 -19.22 -23.23
CA VAL A 478 -25.29 -18.52 -22.06
C VAL A 478 -24.60 -17.23 -21.63
N GLN A 479 -25.10 -16.10 -22.14
CA GLN A 479 -24.81 -14.76 -21.63
C GLN A 479 -25.29 -14.62 -20.17
N SER A 480 -24.35 -14.37 -19.25
CA SER A 480 -24.63 -14.18 -17.83
C SER A 480 -25.23 -12.78 -17.55
N PRO A 481 -26.31 -12.67 -16.74
CA PRO A 481 -27.08 -11.44 -16.51
C PRO A 481 -26.41 -10.42 -15.56
N ILE A 482 -25.08 -10.47 -15.41
CA ILE A 482 -24.34 -9.71 -14.40
C ILE A 482 -24.17 -8.26 -14.83
N ASP A 483 -24.62 -7.34 -13.97
CA ASP A 483 -24.39 -5.91 -14.11
C ASP A 483 -22.99 -5.55 -13.60
N LYS A 484 -22.04 -5.38 -14.53
CA LYS A 484 -20.65 -4.98 -14.25
C LYS A 484 -20.48 -3.48 -13.97
N SER A 485 -21.56 -2.67 -14.02
CA SER A 485 -21.53 -1.21 -13.83
C SER A 485 -21.51 -0.74 -12.37
N LYS A 486 -21.64 -1.67 -11.40
CA LYS A 486 -21.80 -1.37 -9.97
C LYS A 486 -20.53 -1.56 -9.13
N GLY A 487 -19.37 -1.83 -9.73
CA GLY A 487 -18.13 -2.16 -9.01
C GLY A 487 -18.11 -3.57 -8.39
N MET A 488 -19.27 -4.12 -8.02
CA MET A 488 -19.49 -5.49 -7.56
C MET A 488 -20.34 -6.28 -8.57
N TYR A 489 -20.06 -7.58 -8.74
CA TYR A 489 -20.85 -8.49 -9.57
C TYR A 489 -22.26 -8.65 -8.98
N ALA A 490 -23.23 -7.96 -9.58
CA ALA A 490 -24.60 -7.96 -9.10
C ALA A 490 -25.59 -8.42 -10.18
N ILE A 491 -26.70 -9.03 -9.76
CA ILE A 491 -27.84 -9.32 -10.62
C ILE A 491 -28.92 -8.29 -10.32
N SER A 492 -29.50 -7.71 -11.37
CA SER A 492 -30.58 -6.75 -11.23
C SER A 492 -31.85 -7.40 -10.65
N GLU A 493 -32.65 -6.63 -9.91
CA GLU A 493 -33.83 -7.18 -9.21
C GLU A 493 -34.83 -7.83 -10.17
N ASP A 494 -35.00 -7.25 -11.36
CA ASP A 494 -35.86 -7.77 -12.45
C ASP A 494 -35.40 -9.12 -13.00
N LYS A 495 -34.12 -9.46 -12.84
CA LYS A 495 -33.52 -10.73 -13.28
C LYS A 495 -33.28 -11.72 -12.13
N THR A 496 -33.74 -11.37 -10.92
CA THR A 496 -33.52 -12.22 -9.75
C THR A 496 -34.41 -13.45 -9.78
N VAL A 497 -33.80 -14.62 -9.66
CA VAL A 497 -34.49 -15.92 -9.62
C VAL A 497 -34.42 -16.50 -8.22
N TYR A 498 -35.53 -17.07 -7.75
CA TYR A 498 -35.62 -17.76 -6.47
C TYR A 498 -35.96 -19.24 -6.66
N ILE A 499 -35.49 -20.08 -5.74
CA ILE A 499 -35.88 -21.48 -5.60
C ILE A 499 -36.42 -21.67 -4.18
N GLY A 500 -37.52 -22.39 -4.04
CA GLY A 500 -38.13 -22.69 -2.74
C GLY A 500 -38.63 -21.44 -2.00
N ASP A 501 -38.60 -21.51 -0.67
CA ASP A 501 -39.07 -20.42 0.17
C ASP A 501 -38.15 -19.20 0.09
N LYS A 502 -38.76 -18.01 0.07
CA LYS A 502 -38.06 -16.75 -0.13
C LYS A 502 -37.55 -16.20 1.20
N PHE A 503 -36.27 -15.91 1.27
CA PHE A 503 -35.64 -15.17 2.36
C PHE A 503 -35.32 -13.75 1.90
N SER A 504 -35.83 -12.75 2.63
CA SER A 504 -35.64 -11.34 2.28
C SER A 504 -34.26 -10.86 2.74
N THR A 505 -33.41 -10.53 1.79
CA THR A 505 -32.03 -10.10 2.02
C THR A 505 -31.50 -9.21 0.89
N GLY A 506 -30.61 -8.29 1.25
CA GLY A 506 -29.82 -7.49 0.32
C GLY A 506 -28.67 -8.27 -0.34
N VAL A 507 -28.34 -9.48 0.15
CA VAL A 507 -27.31 -10.33 -0.45
C VAL A 507 -27.74 -10.78 -1.85
N ASN A 508 -26.81 -10.71 -2.81
CA ASN A 508 -27.13 -10.98 -4.22
C ASN A 508 -27.47 -12.44 -4.50
N THR A 509 -26.74 -13.36 -3.87
CA THR A 509 -26.91 -14.81 -4.06
C THR A 509 -26.89 -15.51 -2.72
N TYR A 510 -27.88 -16.38 -2.48
CA TYR A 510 -27.84 -17.30 -1.35
C TYR A 510 -28.33 -18.69 -1.74
N LEU A 511 -27.90 -19.71 -1.01
CA LEU A 511 -28.34 -21.09 -1.14
C LEU A 511 -28.44 -21.74 0.23
N VAL A 512 -29.53 -22.46 0.45
CA VAL A 512 -29.76 -23.36 1.58
C VAL A 512 -30.01 -24.76 1.03
N ALA A 513 -29.22 -25.74 1.45
CA ALA A 513 -29.41 -27.14 1.07
C ALA A 513 -29.31 -28.09 2.25
N GLU A 514 -29.98 -29.23 2.17
CA GLU A 514 -29.76 -30.34 3.09
C GLU A 514 -28.40 -31.00 2.78
N TYR A 515 -27.54 -31.16 3.79
CA TYR A 515 -26.18 -31.66 3.58
C TYR A 515 -26.12 -33.10 3.02
N GLY A 516 -26.94 -34.01 3.56
CA GLY A 516 -26.87 -35.44 3.22
C GLY A 516 -27.32 -35.76 1.79
N THR A 517 -28.39 -35.11 1.33
CA THR A 517 -28.98 -35.33 0.00
C THR A 517 -28.53 -34.29 -1.02
N GLN A 518 -27.94 -33.18 -0.57
CA GLN A 518 -27.65 -31.98 -1.36
C GLN A 518 -28.91 -31.35 -1.99
N LYS A 519 -30.10 -31.71 -1.50
CA LYS A 519 -31.36 -31.12 -1.97
C LYS A 519 -31.37 -29.63 -1.61
N ILE A 520 -31.46 -28.78 -2.63
CA ILE A 520 -31.60 -27.33 -2.47
C ILE A 520 -33.01 -27.05 -1.95
N LEU A 521 -33.10 -26.45 -0.77
CA LEU A 521 -34.34 -26.14 -0.06
C LEU A 521 -34.82 -24.73 -0.37
N ALA A 522 -33.88 -23.78 -0.43
CA ALA A 522 -34.13 -22.40 -0.78
C ALA A 522 -32.91 -21.79 -1.48
N GLY A 523 -33.13 -20.79 -2.33
CA GLY A 523 -32.03 -20.08 -2.97
C GLY A 523 -32.45 -18.83 -3.71
N LYS A 524 -31.48 -17.95 -3.94
CA LYS A 524 -31.56 -16.74 -4.77
C LYS A 524 -30.37 -16.73 -5.70
N ASN A 525 -30.61 -16.64 -7.00
CA ASN A 525 -29.58 -16.51 -8.04
C ASN A 525 -28.49 -17.60 -7.97
N ILE A 526 -28.87 -18.85 -7.73
CA ILE A 526 -27.91 -19.90 -7.38
C ILE A 526 -27.01 -20.35 -8.55
N ASP A 527 -27.47 -20.16 -9.79
CA ASP A 527 -26.73 -20.47 -11.02
C ASP A 527 -25.93 -19.25 -11.55
N ALA A 528 -25.87 -18.15 -10.79
CA ALA A 528 -25.15 -16.95 -11.18
C ALA A 528 -23.64 -17.14 -11.08
N VAL A 529 -22.94 -17.00 -12.21
CA VAL A 529 -21.47 -17.02 -12.25
C VAL A 529 -20.92 -15.75 -11.60
N ARG A 530 -19.93 -15.89 -10.73
CA ARG A 530 -19.27 -14.76 -10.06
C ARG A 530 -17.88 -15.12 -9.55
N PRO A 531 -17.03 -14.12 -9.27
CA PRO A 531 -15.75 -14.34 -8.62
C PRO A 531 -15.93 -15.12 -7.30
N ALA A 532 -15.15 -16.18 -7.14
CA ALA A 532 -15.22 -17.08 -6.00
C ALA A 532 -14.53 -16.50 -4.75
N ALA A 533 -13.60 -15.55 -4.93
CA ALA A 533 -12.73 -15.07 -3.86
C ALA A 533 -12.07 -16.26 -3.10
N SER A 534 -11.84 -16.14 -1.80
CA SER A 534 -11.19 -17.19 -0.98
C SER A 534 -11.94 -18.54 -0.89
N PHE A 535 -13.11 -18.70 -1.53
CA PHE A 535 -13.75 -20.01 -1.67
C PHE A 535 -12.88 -21.00 -2.47
N VAL A 536 -12.00 -20.50 -3.34
CA VAL A 536 -10.99 -21.29 -4.07
C VAL A 536 -10.17 -22.18 -3.15
N LYS A 537 -9.79 -21.67 -1.96
CA LYS A 537 -8.93 -22.36 -1.00
C LYS A 537 -9.49 -23.71 -0.53
N VAL A 538 -10.80 -23.88 -0.57
CA VAL A 538 -11.46 -25.15 -0.20
C VAL A 538 -11.08 -26.26 -1.16
N LEU A 539 -11.10 -25.99 -2.48
CA LEU A 539 -10.65 -26.96 -3.46
C LEU A 539 -9.13 -27.13 -3.41
N THR A 540 -8.37 -26.04 -3.22
CA THR A 540 -6.91 -26.11 -3.06
C THR A 540 -6.53 -27.08 -1.95
N ALA A 541 -7.12 -26.94 -0.77
CA ALA A 541 -6.86 -27.83 0.36
C ALA A 541 -7.22 -29.30 0.06
N TYR A 542 -8.38 -29.54 -0.55
CA TYR A 542 -8.75 -30.90 -0.97
C TYR A 542 -7.76 -31.49 -1.98
N MET A 543 -7.32 -30.71 -2.97
CA MET A 543 -6.37 -31.15 -3.99
C MET A 543 -4.98 -31.39 -3.41
N LEU A 544 -4.56 -30.63 -2.39
CA LEU A 544 -3.34 -30.91 -1.62
C LEU A 544 -3.43 -32.27 -0.90
N MET A 545 -4.55 -32.53 -0.21
CA MET A 545 -4.77 -33.82 0.45
C MET A 545 -4.87 -34.98 -0.55
N LYS A 546 -5.61 -34.80 -1.66
CA LYS A 546 -5.70 -35.78 -2.76
C LYS A 546 -4.34 -36.05 -3.40
N GLY A 547 -3.49 -35.02 -3.50
CA GLY A 547 -2.11 -35.08 -3.99
C GLY A 547 -1.12 -35.73 -3.04
N GLY A 548 -1.54 -36.16 -1.84
CA GLY A 548 -0.68 -36.84 -0.87
C GLY A 548 0.19 -35.91 -0.02
N LEU A 549 -0.22 -34.64 0.17
CA LEU A 549 0.48 -33.72 1.06
C LEU A 549 0.65 -34.34 2.46
N ASN A 550 1.90 -34.53 2.86
CA ASN A 550 2.21 -35.02 4.20
C ASN A 550 2.17 -33.88 5.21
N LEU A 551 1.13 -33.88 6.06
CA LEU A 551 0.92 -32.85 7.09
C LEU A 551 2.01 -32.79 8.17
N ASN A 552 2.75 -33.89 8.38
CA ASN A 552 3.85 -33.97 9.34
C ASN A 552 5.21 -33.55 8.74
N GLN A 553 5.27 -33.37 7.42
CA GLN A 553 6.41 -32.73 6.78
C GLN A 553 6.31 -31.21 6.90
N SER A 554 7.33 -30.54 6.37
CA SER A 554 7.49 -29.11 6.53
C SER A 554 7.93 -28.45 5.25
N THR A 555 7.47 -27.21 5.08
CA THR A 555 7.77 -26.34 3.94
C THR A 555 8.64 -25.19 4.40
N THR A 556 9.64 -24.86 3.59
CA THR A 556 10.47 -23.67 3.78
C THR A 556 9.87 -22.50 3.01
N PHE A 557 9.67 -21.37 3.69
CA PHE A 557 9.21 -20.15 3.05
C PHE A 557 10.28 -19.55 2.13
N ASP A 558 9.84 -19.04 0.99
CA ASP A 558 10.64 -18.43 -0.07
C ASP A 558 9.80 -17.28 -0.62
N SER A 559 10.22 -16.05 -0.36
CA SER A 559 9.41 -14.86 -0.68
C SER A 559 9.23 -14.66 -2.19
N LYS A 560 10.15 -15.15 -3.02
CA LYS A 560 10.05 -15.03 -4.48
C LYS A 560 9.07 -16.05 -5.06
N LYS A 561 9.05 -17.26 -4.51
CA LYS A 561 8.19 -18.36 -5.00
C LYS A 561 6.78 -18.32 -4.42
N HIS A 562 6.65 -17.90 -3.16
CA HIS A 562 5.41 -18.05 -2.41
C HIS A 562 4.65 -16.73 -2.20
N SER A 563 5.08 -15.62 -2.80
CA SER A 563 4.37 -14.33 -2.74
C SER A 563 2.90 -14.49 -3.11
N ALA A 564 1.97 -13.86 -2.38
CA ALA A 564 0.55 -13.82 -2.72
C ALA A 564 -0.02 -12.44 -2.37
N ALA A 565 -1.06 -11.98 -3.09
CA ALA A 565 -1.68 -10.68 -2.83
C ALA A 565 -2.60 -10.74 -1.60
N TYR A 566 -2.52 -9.76 -0.69
CA TYR A 566 -3.38 -9.62 0.51
C TYR A 566 -3.32 -10.80 1.52
N ASN A 567 -3.91 -10.60 2.70
CA ASN A 567 -3.91 -11.55 3.83
C ASN A 567 -2.49 -12.02 4.19
N ASN A 568 -1.65 -11.07 4.63
CA ASN A 568 -0.22 -11.23 4.87
C ASN A 568 0.08 -12.42 5.78
N PHE A 569 1.13 -13.16 5.43
CA PHE A 569 1.65 -14.26 6.25
C PHE A 569 2.99 -13.82 6.83
N ARG A 570 3.11 -13.79 8.15
CA ARG A 570 4.37 -13.46 8.79
C ARG A 570 5.35 -14.61 8.58
N ALA A 571 6.34 -14.42 7.73
CA ALA A 571 7.43 -15.36 7.57
C ALA A 571 8.67 -14.66 7.00
N ALA A 572 9.85 -14.92 7.56
CA ALA A 572 11.13 -14.54 6.98
C ALA A 572 11.61 -15.60 5.98
N ASN A 573 12.29 -15.14 4.92
CA ASN A 573 12.78 -16.02 3.86
C ASN A 573 13.71 -17.10 4.44
N GLY A 574 13.37 -18.38 4.26
CA GLY A 574 14.11 -19.52 4.80
C GLY A 574 13.60 -20.07 6.13
N GLU A 575 12.55 -19.50 6.71
CA GLU A 575 11.80 -20.08 7.84
C GLU A 575 11.06 -21.34 7.43
N LYS A 576 10.77 -22.19 8.40
CA LYS A 576 10.20 -23.52 8.13
C LYS A 576 8.97 -23.78 8.98
N PHE A 577 7.91 -24.27 8.34
CA PHE A 577 6.60 -24.49 8.94
C PHE A 577 6.15 -25.92 8.74
N LEU A 578 5.44 -26.53 9.69
CA LEU A 578 4.75 -27.79 9.42
C LEU A 578 3.64 -27.56 8.40
N ASN A 579 3.45 -28.52 7.50
CA ASN A 579 2.41 -28.45 6.48
C ASN A 579 1.01 -28.39 7.10
N LYS A 580 0.82 -29.08 8.23
CA LYS A 580 -0.39 -29.00 9.05
C LYS A 580 -0.69 -27.57 9.50
N ASP A 581 0.31 -26.81 9.92
CA ASP A 581 0.14 -25.47 10.47
C ASP A 581 -0.25 -24.48 9.36
N LEU A 582 0.47 -24.55 8.23
CA LEU A 582 0.13 -23.81 7.02
C LEU A 582 -1.31 -24.09 6.53
N MET A 583 -1.82 -25.30 6.76
CA MET A 583 -3.18 -25.66 6.37
C MET A 583 -4.26 -25.08 7.29
N TYR A 584 -3.96 -24.88 8.58
CA TYR A 584 -4.81 -24.05 9.44
C TYR A 584 -4.78 -22.59 8.99
N SER A 585 -3.60 -22.00 8.74
CA SER A 585 -3.52 -20.61 8.28
C SER A 585 -4.27 -20.39 6.96
N LEU A 586 -4.21 -21.36 6.04
CA LEU A 586 -4.94 -21.31 4.77
C LEU A 586 -6.46 -21.31 4.96
N LEU A 587 -7.01 -22.20 5.80
CA LEU A 587 -8.46 -22.44 5.85
C LEU A 587 -9.16 -21.70 6.99
N THR A 588 -8.52 -21.59 8.15
CA THR A 588 -9.06 -20.94 9.35
C THR A 588 -9.00 -19.42 9.21
N SER A 589 -7.79 -18.87 9.09
CA SER A 589 -7.54 -17.43 8.96
C SER A 589 -7.66 -16.89 7.53
N SER A 590 -7.72 -17.78 6.53
CA SER A 590 -7.81 -17.41 5.12
C SER A 590 -6.57 -16.70 4.55
N ILE A 591 -5.40 -16.97 5.12
CA ILE A 591 -4.11 -16.43 4.67
C ILE A 591 -3.75 -17.01 3.30
N ASN A 592 -3.17 -16.19 2.41
CA ASN A 592 -2.98 -16.56 1.01
C ASN A 592 -1.66 -17.30 0.75
N THR A 593 -0.55 -16.81 1.29
CA THR A 593 0.81 -17.36 1.12
C THR A 593 0.92 -18.87 1.40
N PRO A 594 0.28 -19.44 2.46
CA PRO A 594 0.30 -20.88 2.71
C PRO A 594 -0.20 -21.74 1.54
N ALA A 595 -1.09 -21.22 0.67
CA ALA A 595 -1.55 -21.95 -0.51
C ALA A 595 -0.38 -22.30 -1.42
N ARG A 596 0.43 -21.30 -1.80
CA ARG A 596 1.59 -21.47 -2.69
C ARG A 596 2.67 -22.32 -2.04
N MET A 597 2.97 -22.07 -0.76
CA MET A 597 3.91 -22.88 0.01
C MET A 597 3.56 -24.37 -0.07
N LEU A 598 2.31 -24.72 0.21
CA LEU A 598 1.89 -26.11 0.23
C LEU A 598 1.82 -26.72 -1.16
N VAL A 599 1.34 -25.97 -2.15
CA VAL A 599 1.26 -26.41 -3.56
C VAL A 599 2.63 -26.77 -4.11
N SER A 600 3.66 -25.98 -3.79
CA SER A 600 5.05 -26.24 -4.21
C SER A 600 5.64 -27.56 -3.70
N ASN A 601 5.06 -28.20 -2.69
CA ASN A 601 5.47 -29.56 -2.28
C ASN A 601 4.88 -30.67 -3.15
N ILE A 602 3.83 -30.37 -3.91
CA ILE A 602 3.13 -31.35 -4.75
C ILE A 602 3.55 -31.18 -6.20
N LYS A 603 3.47 -29.94 -6.73
CA LYS A 603 3.78 -29.62 -8.13
C LYS A 603 3.90 -28.11 -8.35
N GLU A 604 4.36 -27.73 -9.53
CA GLU A 604 4.32 -26.33 -10.00
C GLU A 604 2.89 -25.78 -10.01
N GLU A 605 2.72 -24.51 -9.62
CA GLU A 605 1.39 -23.92 -9.38
C GLU A 605 0.48 -24.01 -10.61
N ALA A 606 1.01 -23.76 -11.81
CA ALA A 606 0.24 -23.84 -13.05
C ALA A 606 -0.32 -25.26 -13.30
N SER A 607 0.47 -26.30 -13.04
CA SER A 607 0.00 -27.70 -13.14
C SER A 607 -1.03 -28.03 -12.06
N PHE A 608 -0.88 -27.46 -10.86
CA PHE A 608 -1.87 -27.61 -9.79
C PHE A 608 -3.21 -26.97 -10.15
N ILE A 609 -3.19 -25.79 -10.74
CA ILE A 609 -4.40 -25.10 -11.23
C ILE A 609 -5.07 -25.91 -12.35
N ALA A 610 -4.29 -26.52 -13.25
CA ALA A 610 -4.83 -27.42 -14.28
C ALA A 610 -5.58 -28.61 -13.65
N ASP A 611 -5.01 -29.23 -12.62
CA ASP A 611 -5.65 -30.33 -11.89
C ASP A 611 -6.88 -29.89 -11.09
N MET A 612 -6.89 -28.66 -10.55
CA MET A 612 -8.08 -28.09 -9.91
C MET A 612 -9.23 -27.96 -10.91
N ASN A 613 -8.95 -27.44 -12.12
CA ASN A 613 -9.95 -27.32 -13.18
C ASN A 613 -10.39 -28.69 -13.72
N ALA A 614 -9.47 -29.66 -13.82
CA ALA A 614 -9.82 -31.04 -14.18
C ALA A 614 -10.72 -31.68 -13.12
N GLN A 615 -10.47 -31.42 -11.82
CA GLN A 615 -11.34 -31.88 -10.74
C GLN A 615 -12.73 -31.23 -10.81
N ALA A 616 -12.82 -29.94 -11.12
CA ALA A 616 -14.08 -29.26 -11.31
C ALA A 616 -14.88 -29.86 -12.48
N ALA A 617 -14.22 -30.14 -13.61
CA ALA A 617 -14.82 -30.81 -14.76
C ALA A 617 -15.28 -32.24 -14.44
N GLU A 618 -14.48 -33.02 -13.70
CA GLU A 618 -14.84 -34.37 -13.21
C GLU A 618 -16.12 -34.35 -12.36
N TRP A 619 -16.33 -33.29 -11.58
CA TRP A 619 -17.53 -33.09 -10.78
C TRP A 619 -18.69 -32.41 -11.54
N GLY A 620 -18.53 -32.18 -12.85
CA GLY A 620 -19.56 -31.57 -13.69
C GLY A 620 -19.80 -30.08 -13.41
N LEU A 621 -18.80 -29.37 -12.86
CA LEU A 621 -18.88 -27.95 -12.50
C LEU A 621 -18.49 -27.06 -13.69
N GLY A 622 -19.35 -27.04 -14.71
CA GLY A 622 -19.05 -26.39 -16.00
C GLY A 622 -18.86 -24.87 -15.93
N ASN A 623 -19.38 -24.20 -14.89
CA ASN A 623 -19.23 -22.77 -14.66
C ASN A 623 -18.18 -22.42 -13.60
N THR A 624 -17.42 -23.42 -13.13
CA THR A 624 -16.40 -23.23 -12.11
C THR A 624 -15.01 -23.30 -12.73
N LYS A 625 -14.25 -22.21 -12.58
CA LYS A 625 -12.90 -22.06 -13.14
C LYS A 625 -11.95 -21.49 -12.09
N PHE A 626 -10.73 -21.98 -12.09
CA PHE A 626 -9.64 -21.49 -11.23
C PHE A 626 -8.48 -20.98 -12.08
N THR A 627 -7.92 -19.84 -11.68
CA THR A 627 -6.74 -19.21 -12.28
C THR A 627 -5.62 -18.96 -11.28
N ASP A 628 -5.89 -19.12 -9.98
CA ASP A 628 -4.88 -19.20 -8.93
C ASP A 628 -5.32 -20.20 -7.83
N THR A 629 -4.50 -20.35 -6.79
CA THR A 629 -4.71 -21.33 -5.71
C THR A 629 -5.34 -20.75 -4.43
N TYR A 630 -5.64 -19.44 -4.39
CA TYR A 630 -6.05 -18.75 -3.17
C TYR A 630 -7.25 -17.79 -3.35
N GLY A 631 -7.68 -17.54 -4.58
CA GLY A 631 -8.88 -16.81 -4.97
C GLY A 631 -8.73 -15.31 -5.06
N TYR A 632 -7.61 -14.79 -5.58
CA TYR A 632 -7.43 -13.35 -5.78
C TYR A 632 -7.89 -12.89 -7.16
N ASP A 633 -7.56 -13.64 -8.22
CA ASP A 633 -7.96 -13.31 -9.58
C ASP A 633 -9.50 -13.43 -9.73
N LEU A 634 -10.11 -12.40 -10.33
CA LEU A 634 -11.54 -12.35 -10.60
C LEU A 634 -12.03 -13.42 -11.57
N LYS A 635 -11.11 -14.02 -12.34
CA LYS A 635 -11.38 -15.16 -13.23
C LYS A 635 -11.46 -16.50 -12.49
N ASN A 636 -11.20 -16.52 -11.19
CA ASN A 636 -11.66 -17.61 -10.35
C ASN A 636 -13.18 -17.48 -10.21
N GLU A 637 -13.95 -18.21 -11.01
CA GLU A 637 -15.40 -18.08 -11.10
C GLU A 637 -16.10 -19.34 -10.61
N THR A 638 -17.29 -19.19 -10.04
CA THR A 638 -18.17 -20.30 -9.68
C THR A 638 -19.62 -19.81 -9.56
N THR A 639 -20.55 -20.73 -9.31
CA THR A 639 -21.94 -20.44 -8.92
C THR A 639 -22.19 -20.97 -7.52
N ALA A 640 -23.19 -20.46 -6.79
CA ALA A 640 -23.50 -21.01 -5.46
C ALA A 640 -23.91 -22.49 -5.52
N LYS A 641 -24.56 -22.91 -6.61
CA LYS A 641 -24.97 -24.29 -6.85
C LYS A 641 -23.78 -25.22 -7.13
N GLU A 642 -22.83 -24.81 -7.96
CA GLU A 642 -21.63 -25.62 -8.22
C GLU A 642 -20.69 -25.63 -7.01
N TYR A 643 -20.61 -24.49 -6.32
CA TYR A 643 -19.85 -24.39 -5.08
C TYR A 643 -20.44 -25.28 -3.96
N LEU A 644 -21.76 -25.49 -3.91
CA LEU A 644 -22.38 -26.48 -3.01
C LEU A 644 -21.77 -27.87 -3.23
N THR A 645 -21.73 -28.35 -4.48
CA THR A 645 -21.17 -29.67 -4.82
C THR A 645 -19.69 -29.74 -4.45
N LEU A 646 -18.91 -28.71 -4.78
CA LEU A 646 -17.50 -28.60 -4.41
C LEU A 646 -17.31 -28.66 -2.89
N TYR A 647 -18.04 -27.83 -2.15
CA TYR A 647 -17.94 -27.74 -0.70
C TYR A 647 -18.31 -29.07 -0.03
N VAL A 648 -19.39 -29.72 -0.45
CA VAL A 648 -19.80 -31.03 0.09
C VAL A 648 -18.80 -32.13 -0.25
N ASN A 649 -18.24 -32.15 -1.46
CA ASN A 649 -17.27 -33.18 -1.84
C ASN A 649 -15.92 -33.02 -1.14
N THR A 650 -15.45 -31.79 -0.97
CA THR A 650 -14.19 -31.50 -0.29
C THR A 650 -14.26 -31.76 1.21
N GLU A 651 -15.38 -31.40 1.84
CA GLU A 651 -15.62 -31.53 3.29
C GLU A 651 -15.77 -33.00 3.75
N LYS A 652 -16.04 -33.94 2.84
CA LYS A 652 -15.97 -35.39 3.13
C LYS A 652 -14.58 -35.85 3.57
N ASN A 653 -13.52 -35.14 3.17
CA ASN A 653 -12.18 -35.37 3.70
C ASN A 653 -12.12 -34.86 5.15
N SER A 654 -11.87 -35.77 6.11
CA SER A 654 -11.91 -35.44 7.54
C SER A 654 -10.89 -34.38 7.96
N ASP A 655 -9.73 -34.31 7.32
CA ASP A 655 -8.72 -33.29 7.61
C ASP A 655 -9.19 -31.93 7.09
N VAL A 656 -9.69 -31.84 5.85
CA VAL A 656 -10.25 -30.59 5.30
C VAL A 656 -11.39 -30.08 6.19
N ARG A 657 -12.32 -30.95 6.59
CA ARG A 657 -13.38 -30.61 7.56
C ARG A 657 -12.82 -30.04 8.86
N LYS A 658 -11.78 -30.69 9.40
CA LYS A 658 -11.15 -30.27 10.66
C LYS A 658 -10.56 -28.87 10.56
N PHE A 659 -9.84 -28.57 9.49
CA PHE A 659 -9.25 -27.24 9.28
C PHE A 659 -10.32 -26.15 9.09
N LEU A 660 -11.37 -26.43 8.31
CA LEU A 660 -12.51 -25.52 8.12
C LEU A 660 -13.37 -25.32 9.37
N GLY A 661 -13.31 -26.25 10.33
CA GLY A 661 -14.09 -26.20 11.57
C GLY A 661 -13.34 -25.65 12.79
N ALA A 662 -12.05 -25.33 12.63
CA ALA A 662 -11.23 -24.86 13.74
C ALA A 662 -11.62 -23.44 14.14
N LYS A 663 -11.87 -23.21 15.43
CA LYS A 663 -12.18 -21.86 15.95
C LYS A 663 -10.99 -20.92 15.96
N ASN A 664 -9.83 -21.49 16.25
CA ASN A 664 -8.53 -20.86 16.22
C ASN A 664 -7.47 -21.96 16.18
N TYR A 665 -6.23 -21.58 15.89
CA TYR A 665 -5.08 -22.47 15.95
C TYR A 665 -3.81 -21.71 16.34
N GLU A 666 -3.00 -22.33 17.20
CA GLU A 666 -1.70 -21.81 17.61
C GLU A 666 -0.62 -22.80 17.24
N TYR A 667 0.49 -22.29 16.73
CA TYR A 667 1.66 -23.10 16.41
C TYR A 667 2.95 -22.30 16.50
N ASN A 668 4.06 -23.03 16.49
CA ASN A 668 5.38 -22.46 16.35
C ASN A 668 6.01 -22.90 15.03
N GLU A 669 6.79 -22.02 14.42
CA GLU A 669 7.70 -22.37 13.35
C GLU A 669 8.68 -23.46 13.77
N LEU A 670 9.04 -24.34 12.85
CA LEU A 670 10.10 -25.32 13.04
C LEU A 670 11.50 -24.72 12.93
N LYS A 671 11.61 -23.61 12.20
CA LYS A 671 12.84 -22.83 12.09
C LYS A 671 12.46 -21.37 12.04
N ASP A 672 12.79 -20.69 13.12
CA ASP A 672 12.62 -19.26 13.35
C ASP A 672 13.88 -18.52 12.90
N LEU A 673 13.71 -17.47 12.10
CA LEU A 673 14.79 -16.59 11.65
C LEU A 673 14.54 -15.12 12.02
N ASP A 674 13.32 -14.75 12.43
CA ASP A 674 12.94 -13.40 12.81
C ASP A 674 12.85 -13.17 14.34
N GLY A 675 13.07 -14.23 15.14
CA GLY A 675 13.02 -14.22 16.60
C GLY A 675 11.60 -14.24 17.17
N LYS A 676 10.59 -14.58 16.35
CA LYS A 676 9.19 -14.64 16.72
C LYS A 676 8.61 -15.98 16.24
N PRO A 677 8.84 -17.08 16.96
CA PRO A 677 8.44 -18.39 16.46
C PRO A 677 6.92 -18.62 16.46
N LYS A 678 6.14 -17.85 17.22
CA LYS A 678 4.74 -18.14 17.54
C LYS A 678 3.74 -17.50 16.58
N HIS A 679 2.78 -18.27 16.11
CA HIS A 679 1.64 -17.83 15.29
C HIS A 679 0.31 -18.07 15.99
N TYR A 680 -0.64 -17.20 15.68
CA TYR A 680 -2.02 -17.30 16.13
C TYR A 680 -2.95 -17.07 14.95
N ASP A 681 -3.78 -18.07 14.66
CA ASP A 681 -4.77 -18.04 13.60
C ASP A 681 -6.16 -18.00 14.22
N GLU A 682 -6.91 -16.91 14.00
CA GLU A 682 -8.33 -16.84 14.34
C GLU A 682 -9.19 -17.20 13.14
N HIS A 683 -10.29 -17.92 13.37
CA HIS A 683 -11.20 -18.21 12.28
C HIS A 683 -11.78 -16.91 11.71
N SER A 684 -11.54 -16.67 10.42
CA SER A 684 -12.05 -15.53 9.68
C SER A 684 -13.58 -15.36 9.70
N ASN A 685 -14.33 -16.39 10.10
CA ASN A 685 -15.76 -16.32 10.39
C ASN A 685 -15.97 -16.23 11.91
N TYR A 686 -16.24 -15.04 12.45
CA TYR A 686 -16.41 -14.91 13.90
C TYR A 686 -17.61 -15.69 14.45
N LEU A 687 -18.59 -16.08 13.61
CA LEU A 687 -19.78 -16.82 14.05
C LEU A 687 -19.43 -18.16 14.70
N VAL A 688 -18.27 -18.75 14.38
CA VAL A 688 -17.83 -20.02 15.00
C VAL A 688 -17.55 -19.88 16.51
N ASN A 689 -17.27 -18.64 16.96
CA ASN A 689 -17.06 -18.30 18.36
C ASN A 689 -18.33 -17.78 19.05
N LYS A 690 -19.38 -17.45 18.28
CA LYS A 690 -20.64 -16.91 18.82
C LYS A 690 -21.41 -17.96 19.60
N THR A 691 -21.80 -17.64 20.83
CA THR A 691 -22.64 -18.48 21.68
C THR A 691 -24.12 -18.16 21.48
N GLY A 692 -25.01 -19.10 21.85
CA GLY A 692 -26.47 -18.89 21.79
C GLY A 692 -27.09 -18.96 20.38
N LEU A 693 -26.33 -19.40 19.37
CA LEU A 693 -26.90 -19.72 18.06
C LEU A 693 -27.80 -20.98 18.16
N PRO A 694 -28.93 -21.04 17.44
CA PRO A 694 -29.80 -22.22 17.42
C PRO A 694 -29.21 -23.38 16.60
N PHE A 695 -27.96 -23.26 16.15
CA PHE A 695 -27.21 -24.22 15.38
C PHE A 695 -25.73 -24.23 15.78
N THR A 696 -25.05 -25.34 15.52
CA THR A 696 -23.59 -25.45 15.62
C THR A 696 -22.99 -25.34 14.23
N ILE A 697 -21.95 -24.52 14.06
CA ILE A 697 -21.17 -24.48 12.81
C ILE A 697 -20.13 -25.59 12.87
N ILE A 698 -20.17 -26.53 11.92
CA ILE A 698 -19.24 -27.66 11.81
C ILE A 698 -17.99 -27.25 11.03
N SER A 699 -18.18 -26.55 9.93
CA SER A 699 -17.13 -26.06 9.06
C SER A 699 -17.59 -24.78 8.36
N SER A 700 -16.65 -23.87 8.05
CA SER A 700 -16.99 -22.65 7.32
C SER A 700 -15.83 -22.08 6.51
N LYS A 701 -16.16 -21.30 5.47
CA LYS A 701 -15.17 -20.51 4.74
C LYS A 701 -15.73 -19.14 4.35
N THR A 702 -14.93 -18.11 4.60
CA THR A 702 -15.17 -16.74 4.14
C THR A 702 -14.57 -16.48 2.75
N GLY A 703 -15.12 -15.50 2.04
CA GLY A 703 -14.53 -14.95 0.82
C GLY A 703 -14.83 -13.46 0.70
N TYR A 704 -13.88 -12.68 0.20
CA TYR A 704 -14.10 -11.28 -0.11
C TYR A 704 -13.13 -10.81 -1.20
N LEU A 705 -13.69 -10.09 -2.16
CA LEU A 705 -13.06 -9.13 -3.05
C LEU A 705 -14.08 -8.01 -3.24
N ASP A 706 -13.65 -6.79 -3.54
CA ASP A 706 -14.59 -5.69 -3.81
C ASP A 706 -15.57 -6.07 -4.93
N GLU A 707 -15.08 -6.73 -5.99
CA GLU A 707 -15.91 -7.21 -7.08
C GLU A 707 -16.79 -8.41 -6.71
N ALA A 708 -16.33 -9.29 -5.83
CA ALA A 708 -17.08 -10.48 -5.42
C ALA A 708 -18.18 -10.16 -4.40
N GLY A 709 -18.00 -9.08 -3.64
CA GLY A 709 -18.68 -8.84 -2.37
C GLY A 709 -18.28 -9.85 -1.30
N ALA A 710 -18.78 -9.67 -0.07
CA ALA A 710 -18.52 -10.62 0.99
C ALA A 710 -19.33 -11.91 0.77
N GLY A 711 -18.67 -13.05 1.03
CA GLY A 711 -19.23 -14.38 0.93
C GLY A 711 -18.91 -15.21 2.16
N LEU A 712 -19.82 -16.13 2.48
CA LEU A 712 -19.69 -17.08 3.57
C LEU A 712 -20.35 -18.40 3.17
N SER A 713 -19.62 -19.49 3.38
CA SER A 713 -20.15 -20.86 3.31
C SER A 713 -20.05 -21.52 4.67
N MET A 714 -21.09 -22.22 5.10
CA MET A 714 -21.15 -22.92 6.37
C MET A 714 -21.86 -24.26 6.22
N LEU A 715 -21.32 -25.29 6.86
CA LEU A 715 -22.09 -26.47 7.27
C LEU A 715 -22.56 -26.25 8.71
N VAL A 716 -23.88 -26.23 8.92
CA VAL A 716 -24.48 -26.06 10.23
C VAL A 716 -25.29 -27.29 10.64
N GLU A 717 -25.32 -27.59 11.94
CA GLU A 717 -26.11 -28.69 12.52
C GLU A 717 -27.15 -28.13 13.49
N ARG A 718 -28.39 -28.54 13.32
CA ARG A 718 -29.48 -28.27 14.27
C ARG A 718 -29.34 -29.20 15.49
N PRO A 719 -29.24 -28.67 16.72
CA PRO A 719 -29.00 -29.49 17.90
C PRO A 719 -30.15 -30.45 18.23
N SER A 720 -31.40 -30.07 17.94
CA SER A 720 -32.60 -30.82 18.35
C SER A 720 -32.77 -32.16 17.63
N ASP A 721 -32.42 -32.25 16.35
CA ASP A 721 -32.63 -33.46 15.53
C ASP A 721 -31.40 -33.86 14.70
N LYS A 722 -30.28 -33.15 14.87
CA LYS A 722 -29.01 -33.41 14.17
C LYS A 722 -29.08 -33.26 12.66
N LYS A 723 -30.15 -32.65 12.12
CA LYS A 723 -30.18 -32.28 10.69
C LYS A 723 -29.10 -31.27 10.38
N ARG A 724 -28.53 -31.39 9.18
CA ARG A 724 -27.41 -30.56 8.73
C ARG A 724 -27.77 -29.83 7.46
N PHE A 725 -27.38 -28.56 7.41
CA PHE A 725 -27.68 -27.66 6.31
C PHE A 725 -26.40 -26.99 5.81
N ILE A 726 -26.31 -26.82 4.50
CA ILE A 726 -25.32 -25.96 3.87
C ILE A 726 -25.94 -24.60 3.64
N ILE A 727 -25.28 -23.56 4.17
CA ILE A 727 -25.64 -22.16 3.99
C ILE A 727 -24.53 -21.50 3.17
N ILE A 728 -24.86 -21.00 1.99
CA ILE A 728 -23.93 -20.26 1.13
C ILE A 728 -24.53 -18.89 0.84
N THR A 729 -23.74 -17.84 1.07
CA THR A 729 -24.06 -16.46 0.67
C THR A 729 -22.90 -15.91 -0.14
N MET A 730 -23.19 -15.19 -1.22
CA MET A 730 -22.18 -14.55 -2.06
C MET A 730 -22.67 -13.15 -2.48
N GLY A 731 -21.75 -12.21 -2.66
CA GLY A 731 -22.08 -10.85 -3.11
C GLY A 731 -22.91 -10.06 -2.10
N ASN A 732 -22.52 -10.15 -0.82
CA ASN A 732 -22.98 -9.20 0.17
C ASN A 732 -22.21 -7.87 -0.03
N PRO A 733 -22.89 -6.77 -0.38
CA PRO A 733 -22.24 -5.47 -0.58
C PRO A 733 -21.78 -4.82 0.73
N ASP A 734 -22.31 -5.24 1.88
CA ASP A 734 -21.93 -4.70 3.19
C ASP A 734 -20.85 -5.57 3.84
N TYR A 735 -19.59 -5.16 3.66
CA TYR A 735 -18.46 -5.86 4.28
C TYR A 735 -18.42 -5.68 5.81
N THR A 736 -18.86 -4.53 6.32
CA THR A 736 -18.85 -4.22 7.75
C THR A 736 -19.78 -5.17 8.52
N HIS A 737 -20.97 -5.40 7.99
CA HIS A 737 -21.98 -6.31 8.57
C HIS A 737 -22.05 -7.66 7.83
N ARG A 738 -20.93 -8.12 7.28
CA ARG A 738 -20.88 -9.27 6.36
C ARG A 738 -21.44 -10.60 6.89
N PHE A 739 -21.56 -10.75 8.21
CA PHE A 739 -22.01 -11.97 8.87
C PHE A 739 -23.47 -11.92 9.36
N ASP A 740 -24.12 -10.77 9.32
CA ASP A 740 -25.50 -10.60 9.81
C ASP A 740 -26.49 -11.36 8.93
N GLU A 741 -26.41 -11.17 7.61
CA GLU A 741 -27.29 -11.84 6.65
C GLU A 741 -27.07 -13.36 6.60
N PRO A 742 -25.84 -13.90 6.57
CA PRO A 742 -25.60 -15.34 6.69
C PRO A 742 -26.12 -15.94 8.00
N GLU A 743 -25.97 -15.24 9.14
CA GLU A 743 -26.53 -15.68 10.42
C GLU A 743 -28.06 -15.72 10.38
N ARG A 744 -28.70 -14.65 9.89
CA ARG A 744 -30.17 -14.60 9.74
C ARG A 744 -30.68 -15.69 8.81
N LEU A 745 -29.99 -15.94 7.70
CA LEU A 745 -30.34 -17.01 6.75
C LEU A 745 -30.21 -18.39 7.40
N ALA A 746 -29.13 -18.63 8.15
CA ALA A 746 -28.93 -19.89 8.87
C ALA A 746 -30.01 -20.10 9.94
N LYS A 747 -30.37 -19.08 10.73
CA LYS A 747 -31.46 -19.14 11.70
C LYS A 747 -32.80 -19.47 11.03
N TRP A 748 -33.10 -18.76 9.95
CA TRP A 748 -34.31 -18.99 9.16
C TRP A 748 -34.37 -20.42 8.59
N ALA A 749 -33.26 -20.93 8.04
CA ALA A 749 -33.20 -22.30 7.53
C ALA A 749 -33.47 -23.34 8.62
N ILE A 750 -32.90 -23.15 9.81
CA ILE A 750 -33.05 -24.03 10.98
C ILE A 750 -34.48 -24.02 11.53
N GLU A 751 -35.21 -22.92 11.38
CA GLU A 751 -36.61 -22.78 11.80
C GLU A 751 -37.59 -23.37 10.79
N ASN A 752 -37.30 -23.32 9.49
CA ASN A 752 -38.26 -23.63 8.42
C ASN A 752 -38.14 -25.05 7.84
N PHE A 753 -37.01 -25.75 8.01
CA PHE A 753 -36.74 -27.09 7.44
C PHE A 753 -36.18 -28.04 8.50
#